data_AF-A0A3M1N8R7-F1
#
_entry.id   AF-A0A3M1N8R7-F1
#
_cell.length_a   1.000
_cell.length_b   1.000
_cell.length_c   1.000
_cell.angle_alpha   90.00
_cell.angle_beta   90.00
_cell.angle_gamma   90.00
#
_symmetry.space_group_name_H-M   'P 1'
#
loop_
_entity.id
_entity.type
_entity.pdbx_description
1 polymer ?
#
loop_
_entity_poly.entity_id
_entity_poly.type
_entity_poly.pdbx_seq_one_letter_code
_entity_poly.pdbx_strand_id
1 'polypeptide(L)'
;PERLQTAWETTSSDSENRQICTVCGLRPQGRAKKFQERKVCDVCEGRRQERSKGWVRNMGNRSTIWMNEVADHNGRLALLVGQFGLEHWLSGEVLNSVMMMDPLQRRLVDERKDKRGNKIRHEFEFDYTQLLTECRLAENNPNSPLDAQQAELLDNLMLDISRGNAQNLVELYDLYISDTDLHNSTKREGWRLALALMRQQPSFARIRRLWETTQGFWHTVEQDLRDSVGQTGPRLQITGETSSLDNLGKFHAYELVTHKGVTINAVWDPNNTRFISADNLERITRLMGEDADNLSGHTLTIQEPGGYGNPAKFIGNLEKAALNPIPGSEYIPAIVILKEPRTFMAIVPAKNALTVIEHIRQKYNREMGKVRNRLPMRLGAVFAPQHTPLRALMDAGWRMLRGASLPQTGWEITAITAAQDTPLPKELADNPHFKHYRNIRLQQEEGRQIYWKVPLSMADGKTEDAWYPYAFVEHPAPEHPITRRQRYIQSLTPWREANPPHDLVHVKDLVPGDVVSFTPDTFDFMWLGSAAQRVSIAYDSNGQRYELPRRPYLLDELPHLYQIWETFKAHLSISQIYILRDTIERKREEWLPTAEESRDKNGVFWQFCRDTVANAQWKNKHWDTDELDRWADYAVKGWLTDAVELYLHIMKHKIQESPQKEDVHDGIQSSHSSVPADERGPGSHWNRW
;
A
#
# COMPACT_ATOMS: atom_id res chain seq x y z
N PRO A 1 0.93 25.43 -20.17
CA PRO A 1 1.50 26.77 -19.83
C PRO A 1 0.75 27.88 -20.57
N GLU A 2 0.69 27.80 -21.91
CA GLU A 2 -0.02 28.75 -22.78
C GLU A 2 -1.48 28.98 -22.37
N ARG A 3 -2.26 27.91 -22.14
CA ARG A 3 -3.67 28.04 -21.67
C ARG A 3 -3.85 28.78 -20.34
N LEU A 4 -2.83 28.77 -19.46
CA LEU A 4 -2.88 29.54 -18.20
C LEU A 4 -2.52 31.01 -18.45
N GLN A 5 -1.51 31.25 -19.28
CA GLN A 5 -1.12 32.58 -19.70
C GLN A 5 -2.28 33.32 -20.40
N THR A 6 -2.93 32.68 -21.39
CA THR A 6 -4.11 33.23 -22.07
C THR A 6 -5.25 33.57 -21.09
N ALA A 7 -5.43 32.74 -20.04
CA ALA A 7 -6.47 33.00 -19.03
C ALA A 7 -6.20 34.28 -18.22
N TRP A 8 -4.95 34.66 -18.00
CA TRP A 8 -4.55 35.91 -17.32
C TRP A 8 -4.47 37.11 -18.29
N GLU A 9 -4.04 36.90 -19.53
CA GLU A 9 -3.98 37.95 -20.57
C GLU A 9 -5.38 38.46 -20.92
N THR A 10 -6.35 37.55 -21.06
CA THR A 10 -7.78 37.90 -21.26
C THR A 10 -8.42 38.59 -20.05
N THR A 11 -7.76 38.61 -18.89
CA THR A 11 -8.17 39.37 -17.70
C THR A 11 -7.52 40.75 -17.65
N SER A 12 -6.35 40.91 -18.26
CA SER A 12 -5.53 42.13 -18.21
C SER A 12 -6.09 43.28 -19.06
N SER A 13 -6.99 42.97 -20.00
CA SER A 13 -7.70 43.95 -20.84
C SER A 13 -8.93 44.57 -20.16
N ASP A 14 -9.42 43.97 -19.07
CA ASP A 14 -10.52 44.49 -18.28
C ASP A 14 -9.94 45.21 -17.05
N SER A 15 -10.48 46.38 -16.69
CA SER A 15 -10.07 47.19 -15.52
C SER A 15 -10.32 46.54 -14.15
N GLU A 16 -10.63 45.23 -14.11
CA GLU A 16 -10.89 44.47 -12.89
C GLU A 16 -9.67 43.62 -12.52
N ASN A 17 -9.01 43.99 -11.43
CA ASN A 17 -7.91 43.23 -10.84
C ASN A 17 -8.46 41.92 -10.21
N ARG A 18 -8.70 40.88 -11.03
CA ARG A 18 -9.31 39.63 -10.56
C ARG A 18 -8.33 38.84 -9.71
N GLN A 19 -8.78 38.45 -8.51
CA GLN A 19 -8.00 37.63 -7.60
C GLN A 19 -7.81 36.21 -8.15
N ILE A 20 -6.78 35.52 -7.64
CA ILE A 20 -6.52 34.13 -7.99
C ILE A 20 -7.61 33.20 -7.43
N CYS A 21 -7.94 32.17 -8.21
CA CYS A 21 -8.89 31.13 -7.82
C CYS A 21 -8.38 30.37 -6.60
N THR A 22 -9.19 30.33 -5.54
CA THR A 22 -8.85 29.67 -4.27
C THR A 22 -8.75 28.14 -4.38
N VAL A 23 -9.26 27.57 -5.47
CA VAL A 23 -9.32 26.11 -5.70
C VAL A 23 -8.06 25.61 -6.41
N CYS A 24 -7.73 26.21 -7.56
CA CYS A 24 -6.56 25.78 -8.33
C CYS A 24 -5.29 26.56 -7.99
N GLY A 25 -5.38 27.77 -7.42
CA GLY A 25 -4.22 28.62 -7.18
C GLY A 25 -3.46 29.02 -8.45
N LEU A 26 -4.10 28.93 -9.63
CA LEU A 26 -3.44 29.12 -10.93
C LEU A 26 -4.16 30.06 -11.89
N ARG A 27 -5.50 30.12 -11.86
CA ARG A 27 -6.34 30.89 -12.81
C ARG A 27 -7.02 32.06 -12.10
N PRO A 28 -7.40 33.15 -12.79
CA PRO A 28 -8.22 34.20 -12.20
C PRO A 28 -9.62 33.69 -11.84
N GLN A 29 -10.28 34.33 -10.86
CA GLN A 29 -11.68 34.05 -10.51
C GLN A 29 -12.62 34.35 -11.69
N GLY A 30 -13.69 33.57 -11.80
CA GLY A 30 -14.65 33.66 -12.91
C GLY A 30 -15.51 34.92 -12.85
N ARG A 31 -16.09 35.33 -13.98
CA ARG A 31 -16.84 36.60 -14.11
C ARG A 31 -18.23 36.57 -13.47
N ALA A 32 -18.90 35.41 -13.45
CA ALA A 32 -20.26 35.34 -12.92
C ALA A 32 -20.26 35.63 -11.41
N LYS A 33 -21.29 36.34 -10.92
CA LYS A 33 -21.47 36.67 -9.49
C LYS A 33 -21.28 35.45 -8.58
N LYS A 34 -21.88 34.32 -8.97
CA LYS A 34 -21.73 33.02 -8.30
C LYS A 34 -20.27 32.58 -8.14
N PHE A 35 -19.41 32.83 -9.12
CA PHE A 35 -18.01 32.42 -9.13
C PHE A 35 -17.15 33.33 -8.27
N GLN A 36 -17.44 34.64 -8.28
CA GLN A 36 -16.82 35.64 -7.41
C GLN A 36 -17.16 35.40 -5.94
N GLU A 37 -18.44 35.17 -5.60
CA GLU A 37 -18.88 34.82 -4.23
C GLU A 37 -18.17 33.56 -3.70
N ARG A 38 -17.97 32.57 -4.58
CA ARG A 38 -17.27 31.32 -4.24
C ARG A 38 -15.75 31.43 -4.33
N LYS A 39 -15.21 32.52 -4.89
CA LYS A 39 -13.78 32.74 -5.16
C LYS A 39 -13.14 31.64 -6.03
N VAL A 40 -13.83 31.22 -7.10
CA VAL A 40 -13.44 30.10 -7.99
C VAL A 40 -13.37 30.55 -9.46
N CYS A 41 -12.51 29.91 -10.27
CA CYS A 41 -12.46 30.11 -11.73
C CYS A 41 -13.51 29.27 -12.48
N ASP A 42 -13.86 29.66 -13.69
CA ASP A 42 -14.86 28.98 -14.53
C ASP A 42 -14.57 27.49 -14.71
N VAL A 43 -13.30 27.14 -14.93
CA VAL A 43 -12.86 25.74 -15.09
C VAL A 43 -13.06 24.92 -13.82
N CYS A 44 -12.71 25.47 -12.66
CA CYS A 44 -12.85 24.75 -11.39
C CYS A 44 -14.32 24.64 -10.98
N GLU A 45 -15.12 25.66 -11.28
CA GLU A 45 -16.56 25.59 -11.05
C GLU A 45 -17.22 24.59 -12.01
N GLY A 46 -16.86 24.59 -13.29
CA GLY A 46 -17.36 23.61 -14.26
C GLY A 46 -17.07 22.16 -13.83
N ARG A 47 -15.90 21.90 -13.23
CA ARG A 47 -15.56 20.59 -12.64
C ARG A 47 -16.41 20.21 -11.42
N ARG A 48 -16.99 21.21 -10.72
CA ARG A 48 -17.83 21.01 -9.52
C ARG A 48 -19.31 20.90 -9.86
N GLN A 49 -19.74 21.49 -10.98
CA GLN A 49 -21.15 21.50 -11.38
C GLN A 49 -21.67 20.09 -11.65
N GLU A 50 -22.95 19.89 -11.33
CA GLU A 50 -23.74 18.70 -11.65
C GLU A 50 -23.25 17.35 -11.09
N ARG A 51 -22.28 17.30 -10.15
CA ARG A 51 -21.84 16.02 -9.55
C ARG A 51 -22.97 15.27 -8.85
N SER A 52 -23.77 15.96 -8.04
CA SER A 52 -24.93 15.39 -7.35
C SER A 52 -26.01 14.95 -8.34
N LYS A 53 -26.31 15.77 -9.36
CA LYS A 53 -27.23 15.42 -10.45
C LYS A 53 -26.77 14.18 -11.22
N GLY A 54 -25.47 14.08 -11.53
CA GLY A 54 -24.86 12.92 -12.16
C GLY A 54 -24.94 11.68 -11.28
N TRP A 55 -24.71 11.81 -9.98
CA TRP A 55 -24.89 10.74 -9.00
C TRP A 55 -26.36 10.26 -8.94
N VAL A 56 -27.33 11.17 -8.88
CA VAL A 56 -28.77 10.81 -8.91
C VAL A 56 -29.12 10.03 -10.18
N ARG A 57 -28.62 10.46 -11.34
CA ARG A 57 -28.88 9.79 -12.63
C ARG A 57 -28.19 8.43 -12.76
N ASN A 58 -27.07 8.22 -12.08
CA ASN A 58 -26.23 7.03 -12.20
C ASN A 58 -26.23 6.15 -10.94
N MET A 59 -27.30 6.19 -10.13
CA MET A 59 -27.38 5.41 -8.87
C MET A 59 -27.14 3.91 -9.09
N GLY A 60 -27.51 3.36 -10.25
CA GLY A 60 -27.27 1.95 -10.61
C GLY A 60 -25.80 1.55 -10.80
N ASN A 61 -24.87 2.51 -10.88
CA ASN A 61 -23.44 2.22 -11.03
C ASN A 61 -22.75 1.83 -9.71
N ARG A 62 -23.51 1.70 -8.62
CA ARG A 62 -23.02 1.28 -7.29
C ARG A 62 -21.87 2.11 -6.72
N SER A 63 -21.72 3.35 -7.17
CA SER A 63 -20.69 4.28 -6.68
C SER A 63 -21.28 5.30 -5.70
N THR A 64 -20.40 5.94 -4.93
CA THR A 64 -20.74 7.07 -4.08
C THR A 64 -19.81 8.26 -4.34
N ILE A 65 -20.30 9.46 -4.07
CA ILE A 65 -19.52 10.70 -4.03
C ILE A 65 -19.53 11.34 -2.64
N TRP A 66 -20.18 10.69 -1.66
CA TRP A 66 -20.48 11.26 -0.35
C TRP A 66 -19.60 10.61 0.72
N MET A 67 -18.85 11.41 1.47
CA MET A 67 -17.98 10.89 2.54
C MET A 67 -18.79 10.22 3.66
N ASN A 68 -20.02 10.68 3.91
CA ASN A 68 -20.93 10.09 4.89
C ASN A 68 -21.40 8.68 4.51
N GLU A 69 -21.53 8.39 3.21
CA GLU A 69 -21.81 7.03 2.72
C GLU A 69 -20.59 6.10 2.88
N VAL A 70 -19.38 6.66 2.81
CA VAL A 70 -18.12 5.91 2.99
C VAL A 70 -17.78 5.67 4.46
N ALA A 71 -18.14 6.59 5.34
CA ALA A 71 -17.85 6.48 6.76
C ALA A 71 -18.47 5.19 7.33
N ASP A 72 -17.76 4.56 8.27
CA ASP A 72 -18.28 3.39 8.96
C ASP A 72 -19.42 3.78 9.93
N HIS A 73 -20.01 2.77 10.58
CA HIS A 73 -21.02 2.92 11.62
C HIS A 73 -20.56 3.71 12.87
N ASN A 74 -19.28 4.12 12.97
CA ASN A 74 -18.75 5.04 13.99
C ASN A 74 -18.56 6.48 13.44
N GLY A 75 -18.91 6.75 12.18
CA GLY A 75 -18.65 8.02 11.51
C GLY A 75 -17.18 8.24 11.16
N ARG A 76 -16.44 7.15 10.93
CA ARG A 76 -14.99 7.17 10.67
C ARG A 76 -14.65 6.63 9.30
N LEU A 77 -13.69 7.27 8.66
CA LEU A 77 -13.16 6.89 7.36
C LEU A 77 -11.64 6.82 7.40
N ALA A 78 -11.06 6.21 6.39
CA ALA A 78 -9.62 6.19 6.16
C ALA A 78 -9.32 6.63 4.73
N LEU A 79 -8.40 7.58 4.57
CA LEU A 79 -7.70 7.79 3.30
C LEU A 79 -6.55 6.80 3.24
N LEU A 80 -6.66 5.84 2.33
CA LEU A 80 -5.58 4.97 1.93
C LEU A 80 -4.74 5.67 0.88
N VAL A 81 -3.43 5.61 1.06
CA VAL A 81 -2.45 6.08 0.08
C VAL A 81 -1.48 4.97 -0.25
N GLY A 82 -1.15 4.82 -1.53
CA GLY A 82 -0.16 3.85 -2.01
C GLY A 82 0.77 4.49 -3.02
N GLN A 83 2.06 4.20 -2.95
CA GLN A 83 3.04 4.69 -3.91
C GLN A 83 4.11 3.65 -4.25
N PHE A 84 4.35 3.44 -5.54
CA PHE A 84 5.51 2.70 -6.04
C PHE A 84 6.75 3.61 -6.13
N GLY A 85 7.91 3.06 -5.79
CA GLY A 85 9.23 3.66 -6.07
C GLY A 85 9.62 3.58 -7.55
N LEU A 86 8.90 4.30 -8.43
CA LEU A 86 9.07 4.20 -9.88
C LEU A 86 10.15 5.09 -10.50
N GLU A 87 10.76 5.99 -9.73
CA GLU A 87 11.70 7.01 -10.25
C GLU A 87 12.80 6.41 -11.12
N HIS A 88 13.55 5.45 -10.58
CA HIS A 88 14.65 4.79 -11.30
C HIS A 88 14.19 3.73 -12.32
N TRP A 89 12.93 3.29 -12.25
CA TRP A 89 12.34 2.42 -13.27
C TRP A 89 11.93 3.20 -14.51
N LEU A 90 11.45 4.44 -14.32
CA LEU A 90 11.02 5.31 -15.41
C LEU A 90 12.18 6.07 -16.05
N SER A 91 13.29 6.29 -15.33
CA SER A 91 14.55 6.74 -15.92
C SER A 91 15.21 5.64 -16.76
N GLY A 92 14.89 4.37 -16.50
CA GLY A 92 15.48 3.20 -17.14
C GLY A 92 16.72 2.66 -16.42
N GLU A 93 17.22 3.33 -15.39
CA GLU A 93 18.43 2.94 -14.65
C GLU A 93 18.29 1.55 -14.01
N VAL A 94 17.12 1.17 -13.52
CA VAL A 94 16.89 -0.16 -12.92
C VAL A 94 16.89 -1.27 -13.97
N LEU A 95 16.72 -0.97 -15.27
CA LEU A 95 16.78 -2.00 -16.32
C LEU A 95 18.18 -2.60 -16.49
N ASN A 96 19.21 -1.97 -15.92
CA ASN A 96 20.53 -2.56 -15.68
C ASN A 96 20.51 -3.86 -14.86
N SER A 97 19.41 -4.12 -14.15
CA SER A 97 19.19 -5.32 -13.33
C SER A 97 18.22 -6.34 -13.94
N VAL A 98 17.80 -6.14 -15.20
CA VAL A 98 16.90 -7.04 -15.91
C VAL A 98 17.64 -7.63 -17.10
N MET A 99 17.89 -8.92 -17.07
CA MET A 99 18.73 -9.57 -18.09
C MET A 99 17.95 -9.80 -19.38
N MET A 100 18.66 -9.81 -20.50
CA MET A 100 18.17 -10.26 -21.81
C MET A 100 18.41 -11.76 -22.00
N MET A 101 19.52 -12.26 -21.46
CA MET A 101 19.94 -13.66 -21.54
C MET A 101 20.47 -14.15 -20.19
N ASP A 102 20.40 -15.47 -19.97
CA ASP A 102 20.94 -16.10 -18.77
C ASP A 102 22.47 -15.96 -18.75
N PRO A 103 23.08 -15.34 -17.71
CA PRO A 103 24.54 -15.26 -17.56
C PRO A 103 25.18 -16.62 -17.21
N LEU A 104 24.40 -17.67 -16.97
CA LEU A 104 24.90 -19.01 -16.69
C LEU A 104 25.79 -19.53 -17.82
N GLN A 105 26.90 -20.16 -17.44
CA GLN A 105 27.76 -20.90 -18.36
C GLN A 105 26.96 -22.00 -19.08
N ARG A 106 26.98 -21.98 -20.41
CA ARG A 106 26.22 -22.93 -21.24
C ARG A 106 26.74 -23.02 -22.65
N ARG A 107 26.50 -24.17 -23.30
CA ARG A 107 26.73 -24.32 -24.74
C ARG A 107 25.62 -23.64 -25.55
N LEU A 108 26.00 -22.77 -26.47
CA LEU A 108 25.14 -22.11 -27.44
C LEU A 108 25.29 -22.78 -28.82
N VAL A 109 24.22 -22.69 -29.61
CA VAL A 109 24.16 -23.22 -30.97
C VAL A 109 23.64 -22.12 -31.88
N ASP A 110 24.40 -21.76 -32.89
CA ASP A 110 24.03 -20.80 -33.91
C ASP A 110 23.89 -21.50 -35.28
N GLU A 111 22.74 -21.33 -35.93
CA GLU A 111 22.47 -21.87 -37.26
C GLU A 111 22.71 -20.78 -38.31
N ARG A 112 23.90 -20.77 -38.90
CA ARG A 112 24.27 -19.85 -39.98
C ARG A 112 24.05 -20.49 -41.34
N LYS A 113 23.95 -19.68 -42.40
CA LYS A 113 24.02 -20.17 -43.78
C LYS A 113 25.42 -19.91 -44.33
N ASP A 114 26.02 -20.91 -44.96
CA ASP A 114 27.28 -20.72 -45.69
C ASP A 114 27.06 -19.86 -46.94
N LYS A 115 28.17 -19.50 -47.62
CA LYS A 115 28.14 -18.73 -48.88
C LYS A 115 27.35 -19.42 -50.01
N ARG A 116 26.99 -20.70 -49.85
CA ARG A 116 26.24 -21.53 -50.81
C ARG A 116 24.79 -21.76 -50.35
N GLY A 117 24.37 -21.16 -49.22
CA GLY A 117 23.03 -21.27 -48.65
C GLY A 117 22.78 -22.50 -47.77
N ASN A 118 23.79 -23.34 -47.53
CA ASN A 118 23.67 -24.52 -46.67
C ASN A 118 23.65 -24.10 -45.20
N LYS A 119 22.77 -24.73 -44.40
CA LYS A 119 22.78 -24.56 -42.96
C LYS A 119 24.05 -25.15 -42.35
N ILE A 120 24.82 -24.33 -41.65
CA ILE A 120 25.94 -24.73 -40.81
C ILE A 120 25.50 -24.53 -39.36
N ARG A 121 25.73 -25.56 -38.54
CA ARG A 121 25.54 -25.50 -37.10
C ARG A 121 26.87 -25.19 -36.45
N HIS A 122 27.00 -24.01 -35.87
CA HIS A 122 28.15 -23.59 -35.09
C HIS A 122 27.84 -23.71 -33.61
N GLU A 123 28.75 -24.27 -32.82
CA GLU A 123 28.54 -24.49 -31.40
C GLU A 123 29.72 -23.92 -30.63
N PHE A 124 29.42 -23.17 -29.57
CA PHE A 124 30.43 -22.51 -28.75
C PHE A 124 29.93 -22.43 -27.30
N GLU A 125 30.87 -22.29 -26.36
CA GLU A 125 30.53 -22.12 -24.95
C GLU A 125 30.38 -20.64 -24.62
N PHE A 126 29.30 -20.31 -23.92
CA PHE A 126 29.12 -19.01 -23.33
C PHE A 126 29.58 -19.04 -21.88
N ASP A 127 30.43 -18.08 -21.51
CA ASP A 127 30.83 -17.77 -20.14
C ASP A 127 30.88 -16.25 -19.96
N TYR A 128 30.14 -15.72 -18.99
CA TYR A 128 30.16 -14.29 -18.69
C TYR A 128 31.55 -13.80 -18.27
N THR A 129 32.33 -14.62 -17.56
CA THR A 129 33.69 -14.24 -17.14
C THR A 129 34.62 -14.07 -18.34
N GLN A 130 34.47 -14.96 -19.34
CA GLN A 130 35.16 -14.83 -20.62
C GLN A 130 34.71 -13.57 -21.35
N LEU A 131 33.40 -13.35 -21.49
CA LEU A 131 32.84 -12.16 -22.14
C LEU A 131 33.37 -10.86 -21.51
N LEU A 132 33.34 -10.78 -20.18
CA LEU A 132 33.85 -9.62 -19.45
C LEU A 132 35.35 -9.40 -19.67
N THR A 133 36.12 -10.49 -19.74
CA THR A 133 37.56 -10.44 -20.04
C THR A 133 37.82 -9.93 -21.45
N GLU A 134 37.10 -10.45 -22.45
CA GLU A 134 37.20 -10.01 -23.84
C GLU A 134 36.77 -8.54 -24.00
N CYS A 135 35.68 -8.10 -23.37
CA CYS A 135 35.28 -6.69 -23.40
C CYS A 135 36.33 -5.77 -22.74
N ARG A 136 37.06 -6.24 -21.72
CA ARG A 136 38.13 -5.48 -21.06
C ARG A 136 39.40 -5.38 -21.91
N LEU A 137 39.59 -6.24 -22.91
CA LEU A 137 40.70 -6.07 -23.87
C LEU A 137 40.61 -4.72 -24.58
N ALA A 138 39.39 -4.22 -24.83
CA ALA A 138 39.14 -2.89 -25.40
C ALA A 138 39.73 -1.74 -24.55
N GLU A 139 39.88 -1.93 -23.23
CA GLU A 139 40.46 -0.93 -22.35
C GLU A 139 41.98 -0.83 -22.49
N ASN A 140 42.64 -1.96 -22.76
CA ASN A 140 44.10 -2.10 -22.71
C ASN A 140 44.75 -2.13 -24.10
N ASN A 141 44.03 -2.58 -25.13
CA ASN A 141 44.51 -2.64 -26.50
C ASN A 141 43.44 -2.10 -27.49
N PRO A 142 43.39 -0.78 -27.71
CA PRO A 142 42.38 -0.12 -28.54
C PRO A 142 42.25 -0.67 -29.97
N ASN A 143 43.35 -1.22 -30.51
CA ASN A 143 43.42 -1.72 -31.89
C ASN A 143 43.24 -3.25 -31.98
N SER A 144 42.83 -3.92 -30.90
CA SER A 144 42.60 -5.37 -30.94
C SER A 144 41.52 -5.70 -31.99
N PRO A 145 41.82 -6.54 -32.99
CA PRO A 145 40.83 -7.02 -33.94
C PRO A 145 39.73 -7.82 -33.24
N LEU A 146 38.52 -7.73 -33.79
CA LEU A 146 37.41 -8.63 -33.47
C LEU A 146 37.58 -9.94 -34.25
N ASP A 147 38.42 -10.84 -33.73
CA ASP A 147 38.67 -12.13 -34.35
C ASP A 147 38.60 -13.28 -33.35
N ALA A 148 38.50 -14.50 -33.90
CA ALA A 148 38.43 -15.73 -33.13
C ALA A 148 39.71 -16.03 -32.31
N GLN A 149 40.81 -15.29 -32.47
CA GLN A 149 42.02 -15.48 -31.67
C GLN A 149 42.02 -14.63 -30.39
N GLN A 150 41.41 -13.45 -30.42
CA GLN A 150 41.48 -12.48 -29.33
C GLN A 150 40.13 -12.24 -28.63
N ALA A 151 39.02 -12.38 -29.34
CA ALA A 151 37.68 -12.07 -28.85
C ALA A 151 36.64 -13.09 -29.39
N GLU A 152 36.94 -14.37 -29.22
CA GLU A 152 36.15 -15.49 -29.78
C GLU A 152 34.68 -15.45 -29.36
N LEU A 153 34.38 -15.18 -28.08
CA LEU A 153 33.00 -15.18 -27.62
C LEU A 153 32.23 -13.96 -28.15
N LEU A 154 32.84 -12.77 -28.17
CA LEU A 154 32.25 -11.58 -28.80
C LEU A 154 32.02 -11.79 -30.30
N ASP A 155 32.99 -12.40 -31.00
CA ASP A 155 32.86 -12.76 -32.40
C ASP A 155 31.68 -13.74 -32.63
N ASN A 156 31.49 -14.69 -31.72
CA ASN A 156 30.40 -15.64 -31.84
C ASN A 156 29.02 -15.06 -31.47
N LEU A 157 28.94 -14.20 -30.46
CA LEU A 157 27.67 -13.62 -29.99
C LEU A 157 27.11 -12.53 -30.91
N MET A 158 27.96 -11.86 -31.69
CA MET A 158 27.57 -10.71 -32.49
C MET A 158 27.51 -11.08 -33.97
N LEU A 159 26.32 -10.99 -34.57
CA LEU A 159 26.13 -11.15 -36.01
C LEU A 159 26.91 -10.06 -36.78
N ASP A 160 27.51 -10.40 -37.92
CA ASP A 160 28.28 -9.46 -38.76
C ASP A 160 27.48 -8.20 -39.10
N ILE A 161 26.18 -8.35 -39.41
CA ILE A 161 25.27 -7.24 -39.72
C ILE A 161 25.07 -6.31 -38.51
N SER A 162 25.13 -6.86 -37.30
CA SER A 162 24.97 -6.10 -36.04
C SER A 162 26.24 -5.36 -35.62
N ARG A 163 27.42 -5.75 -36.14
CA ARG A 163 28.69 -5.02 -35.91
C ARG A 163 28.85 -3.80 -36.81
N GLY A 164 28.02 -3.67 -37.84
CA GLY A 164 28.16 -2.60 -38.84
C GLY A 164 29.53 -2.65 -39.51
N ASN A 165 30.25 -1.52 -39.50
CA ASN A 165 31.60 -1.41 -40.04
C ASN A 165 32.70 -1.57 -38.97
N ALA A 166 32.37 -1.88 -37.72
CA ALA A 166 33.35 -1.94 -36.63
C ALA A 166 34.39 -3.04 -36.88
N GLN A 167 35.66 -2.65 -36.97
CA GLN A 167 36.80 -3.54 -37.25
C GLN A 167 37.58 -3.93 -35.99
N ASN A 168 37.41 -3.19 -34.89
CA ASN A 168 38.12 -3.39 -33.64
C ASN A 168 37.17 -3.19 -32.44
N LEU A 169 37.63 -3.59 -31.26
CA LEU A 169 36.85 -3.53 -30.03
C LEU A 169 36.45 -2.10 -29.61
N VAL A 170 37.23 -1.08 -29.97
CA VAL A 170 36.90 0.32 -29.64
C VAL A 170 35.75 0.84 -30.49
N GLU A 171 35.78 0.59 -31.79
CA GLU A 171 34.67 0.94 -32.68
C GLU A 171 33.38 0.23 -32.26
N LEU A 172 33.49 -1.03 -31.82
CA LEU A 172 32.36 -1.79 -31.29
C LEU A 172 31.81 -1.20 -29.99
N TYR A 173 32.70 -0.86 -29.06
CA TYR A 173 32.33 -0.17 -27.83
C TYR A 173 31.61 1.14 -28.14
N ASP A 174 32.20 1.97 -28.99
CA ASP A 174 31.65 3.27 -29.32
C ASP A 174 30.29 3.14 -30.02
N LEU A 175 30.10 2.12 -30.87
CA LEU A 175 28.81 1.80 -31.50
C LEU A 175 27.71 1.44 -30.50
N TYR A 176 28.03 0.63 -29.48
CA TYR A 176 27.05 0.14 -28.51
C TYR A 176 26.84 1.05 -27.30
N ILE A 177 27.80 1.92 -27.00
CA ILE A 177 27.83 2.66 -25.73
C ILE A 177 27.69 4.18 -25.92
N SER A 178 28.27 4.79 -26.96
CA SER A 178 28.44 6.25 -27.02
C SER A 178 27.14 7.05 -26.92
N ASP A 179 26.07 6.55 -27.54
CA ASP A 179 24.75 7.22 -27.56
C ASP A 179 23.77 6.60 -26.54
N THR A 180 24.28 5.95 -25.49
CA THR A 180 23.45 5.25 -24.49
C THR A 180 23.65 5.82 -23.09
N ASP A 181 22.75 5.45 -22.18
CA ASP A 181 22.84 5.73 -20.74
C ASP A 181 24.04 5.05 -20.05
N LEU A 182 24.75 4.16 -20.75
CA LEU A 182 25.99 3.56 -20.27
C LEU A 182 27.24 4.36 -20.67
N HIS A 183 27.13 5.42 -21.46
CA HIS A 183 28.28 6.22 -21.86
C HIS A 183 29.00 6.83 -20.65
N ASN A 184 30.33 6.74 -20.66
CA ASN A 184 31.19 7.44 -19.72
C ASN A 184 32.20 8.27 -20.52
N SER A 185 32.16 9.59 -20.35
CA SER A 185 33.00 10.53 -21.09
C SER A 185 34.48 10.49 -20.67
N THR A 186 34.78 9.87 -19.51
CA THR A 186 36.13 9.86 -18.93
C THR A 186 36.96 8.64 -19.32
N LYS A 187 36.33 7.47 -19.46
CA LYS A 187 37.02 6.22 -19.75
C LYS A 187 36.08 5.22 -20.45
N ARG A 188 36.63 4.45 -21.38
CA ARG A 188 36.00 3.23 -21.90
C ARG A 188 36.21 2.10 -20.90
N GLU A 189 35.13 1.52 -20.42
CA GLU A 189 35.17 0.44 -19.43
C GLU A 189 34.46 -0.79 -19.98
N GLY A 190 35.18 -1.88 -20.22
CA GLY A 190 34.69 -3.09 -20.88
C GLY A 190 33.47 -3.71 -20.19
N TRP A 191 33.36 -3.56 -18.86
CA TRP A 191 32.19 -4.03 -18.13
C TRP A 191 30.88 -3.36 -18.56
N ARG A 192 30.92 -2.11 -19.07
CA ARG A 192 29.75 -1.41 -19.62
C ARG A 192 29.28 -2.04 -20.94
N LEU A 193 30.23 -2.44 -21.79
CA LEU A 193 29.91 -3.19 -23.03
C LEU A 193 29.32 -4.56 -22.69
N ALA A 194 29.92 -5.29 -21.76
CA ALA A 194 29.36 -6.56 -21.29
C ALA A 194 27.94 -6.36 -20.74
N LEU A 195 27.69 -5.33 -19.92
CA LEU A 195 26.36 -5.00 -19.42
C LEU A 195 25.38 -4.67 -20.54
N ALA A 196 25.78 -3.90 -21.55
CA ALA A 196 24.93 -3.55 -22.70
C ALA A 196 24.46 -4.79 -23.48
N LEU A 197 25.32 -5.80 -23.59
CA LEU A 197 24.99 -7.07 -24.25
C LEU A 197 24.10 -7.97 -23.38
N MET A 198 24.21 -7.86 -22.05
CA MET A 198 23.50 -8.72 -21.10
C MET A 198 22.15 -8.18 -20.64
N ARG A 199 21.94 -6.85 -20.56
CA ARG A 199 20.72 -6.24 -20.01
C ARG A 199 19.62 -6.02 -21.06
N GLN A 200 18.39 -5.88 -20.60
CA GLN A 200 17.30 -5.32 -21.39
C GLN A 200 17.51 -3.82 -21.59
N GLN A 201 17.49 -3.36 -22.84
CA GLN A 201 17.69 -1.94 -23.15
C GLN A 201 16.50 -1.07 -22.69
N PRO A 202 16.77 0.15 -22.16
CA PRO A 202 15.75 1.10 -21.69
C PRO A 202 15.06 1.82 -22.85
N SER A 203 14.30 1.08 -23.66
CA SER A 203 13.51 1.67 -24.75
C SER A 203 12.22 2.33 -24.23
N PHE A 204 11.77 3.37 -24.94
CA PHE A 204 10.50 4.03 -24.65
C PHE A 204 9.32 3.05 -24.53
N ALA A 205 9.25 2.06 -25.41
CA ALA A 205 8.21 1.03 -25.37
C ALA A 205 8.25 0.21 -24.08
N ARG A 206 9.45 -0.08 -23.54
CA ARG A 206 9.60 -0.83 -22.29
C ARG A 206 9.22 0.03 -21.08
N ILE A 207 9.68 1.27 -21.03
CA ILE A 207 9.30 2.24 -19.99
C ILE A 207 7.77 2.44 -19.98
N ARG A 208 7.16 2.59 -21.15
CA ARG A 208 5.70 2.67 -21.28
C ARG A 208 4.99 1.42 -20.75
N ARG A 209 5.48 0.20 -21.05
CA ARG A 209 4.89 -1.03 -20.50
C ARG A 209 4.98 -1.09 -18.97
N LEU A 210 6.08 -0.65 -18.38
CA LEU A 210 6.23 -0.57 -16.91
C LEU A 210 5.19 0.41 -16.32
N TRP A 211 5.03 1.57 -16.96
CA TRP A 211 4.00 2.55 -16.61
C TRP A 211 2.59 1.97 -16.71
N GLU A 212 2.24 1.32 -17.83
CA GLU A 212 0.92 0.70 -18.02
C GLU A 212 0.69 -0.45 -17.03
N THR A 213 1.72 -1.23 -16.70
CA THR A 213 1.62 -2.35 -15.74
C THR A 213 1.31 -1.85 -14.32
N THR A 214 2.02 -0.83 -13.87
CA THR A 214 1.80 -0.24 -12.53
C THR A 214 0.48 0.53 -12.46
N GLN A 215 0.03 1.13 -13.56
CA GLN A 215 -1.31 1.70 -13.64
C GLN A 215 -2.40 0.61 -13.61
N GLY A 216 -2.20 -0.50 -14.32
CA GLY A 216 -3.10 -1.65 -14.32
C GLY A 216 -3.23 -2.30 -12.95
N PHE A 217 -2.15 -2.34 -12.16
CA PHE A 217 -2.16 -2.77 -10.77
C PHE A 217 -3.22 -2.00 -9.95
N TRP A 218 -3.19 -0.67 -10.00
CA TRP A 218 -4.14 0.17 -9.26
C TRP A 218 -5.57 0.10 -9.78
N HIS A 219 -5.77 -0.08 -11.09
CA HIS A 219 -7.11 -0.32 -11.65
C HIS A 219 -7.71 -1.63 -11.13
N THR A 220 -6.89 -2.66 -10.96
CA THR A 220 -7.35 -3.91 -10.36
C THR A 220 -7.68 -3.72 -8.89
N VAL A 221 -6.84 -2.98 -8.13
CA VAL A 221 -7.12 -2.66 -6.71
C VAL A 221 -8.47 -1.95 -6.56
N GLU A 222 -8.81 -1.00 -7.44
CA GLU A 222 -10.12 -0.34 -7.43
C GLU A 222 -11.28 -1.33 -7.68
N GLN A 223 -11.11 -2.29 -8.59
CA GLN A 223 -12.13 -3.31 -8.87
C GLN A 223 -12.34 -4.22 -7.65
N ASP A 224 -11.24 -4.62 -7.00
CA ASP A 224 -11.21 -5.49 -5.82
C ASP A 224 -11.68 -4.78 -4.53
N LEU A 225 -11.86 -3.45 -4.56
CA LEU A 225 -12.42 -2.72 -3.42
C LEU A 225 -13.77 -3.27 -3.02
N ARG A 226 -14.61 -3.69 -3.98
CA ARG A 226 -15.92 -4.28 -3.70
C ARG A 226 -15.81 -5.49 -2.77
N ASP A 227 -14.84 -6.36 -3.01
CA ASP A 227 -14.64 -7.58 -2.23
C ASP A 227 -14.06 -7.26 -0.84
N SER A 228 -13.35 -6.13 -0.72
CA SER A 228 -12.67 -5.70 0.50
C SER A 228 -13.57 -4.89 1.44
N VAL A 229 -14.39 -3.98 0.89
CA VAL A 229 -15.27 -3.08 1.66
C VAL A 229 -16.72 -3.55 1.69
N GLY A 230 -17.10 -4.47 0.79
CA GLY A 230 -18.46 -4.93 0.62
C GLY A 230 -19.36 -3.96 -0.15
N GLN A 231 -20.64 -4.27 -0.13
CA GLN A 231 -21.71 -3.45 -0.71
C GLN A 231 -22.72 -3.12 0.39
N THR A 232 -23.24 -1.90 0.39
CA THR A 232 -24.20 -1.41 1.38
C THR A 232 -25.37 -0.66 0.71
N GLY A 233 -26.33 -0.20 1.50
CA GLY A 233 -27.63 0.29 1.03
C GLY A 233 -28.69 -0.82 1.02
N PRO A 234 -29.79 -0.65 0.28
CA PRO A 234 -30.09 0.45 -0.67
C PRO A 234 -30.23 1.82 0.01
N ARG A 235 -30.14 2.90 -0.77
CA ARG A 235 -30.46 4.27 -0.31
C ARG A 235 -31.96 4.40 -0.09
N LEU A 236 -32.34 5.33 0.78
CA LEU A 236 -33.73 5.66 1.04
C LEU A 236 -34.18 6.83 0.17
N GLN A 237 -35.38 6.74 -0.39
CA GLN A 237 -36.15 7.90 -0.78
C GLN A 237 -36.98 8.37 0.41
N ILE A 238 -37.01 9.68 0.60
CA ILE A 238 -37.70 10.34 1.70
C ILE A 238 -38.66 11.34 1.06
N THR A 239 -39.95 11.07 1.18
CA THR A 239 -41.04 11.93 0.68
C THR A 239 -41.87 12.46 1.85
N GLY A 240 -42.72 13.45 1.61
CA GLY A 240 -43.61 14.02 2.62
C GLY A 240 -44.29 15.27 2.13
N GLU A 241 -45.15 15.84 2.96
CA GLU A 241 -45.86 17.09 2.68
C GLU A 241 -44.94 18.26 3.07
N THR A 242 -44.68 19.19 2.16
CA THR A 242 -43.93 20.42 2.49
C THR A 242 -44.36 21.59 1.61
N SER A 243 -44.55 22.75 2.22
CA SER A 243 -44.83 24.02 1.55
C SER A 243 -43.57 24.71 1.02
N SER A 244 -42.37 24.15 1.32
CA SER A 244 -41.08 24.78 1.05
C SER A 244 -40.36 24.23 -0.19
N LEU A 245 -41.06 23.46 -1.04
CA LEU A 245 -40.48 22.82 -2.24
C LEU A 245 -39.80 23.82 -3.19
N ASP A 246 -40.39 25.00 -3.36
CA ASP A 246 -39.90 26.03 -4.27
C ASP A 246 -38.58 26.67 -3.80
N ASN A 247 -38.26 26.54 -2.51
CA ASN A 247 -37.02 27.07 -1.93
C ASN A 247 -35.83 26.11 -2.10
N LEU A 248 -36.06 24.89 -2.61
CA LEU A 248 -35.02 23.88 -2.73
C LEU A 248 -34.26 23.99 -4.07
N GLY A 249 -32.95 24.24 -3.97
CA GLY A 249 -32.01 24.09 -5.08
C GLY A 249 -32.05 22.68 -5.69
N LYS A 250 -32.09 22.61 -7.03
CA LYS A 250 -32.13 21.35 -7.80
C LYS A 250 -30.88 20.50 -7.54
N PHE A 251 -31.07 19.23 -7.15
CA PHE A 251 -29.97 18.30 -6.84
C PHE A 251 -29.02 18.84 -5.77
N HIS A 252 -29.50 19.70 -4.88
CA HIS A 252 -28.72 20.25 -3.78
C HIS A 252 -28.75 19.31 -2.58
N ALA A 253 -27.69 19.35 -1.77
CA ALA A 253 -27.59 18.56 -0.55
C ALA A 253 -28.15 19.35 0.64
N TYR A 254 -28.90 18.66 1.50
CA TYR A 254 -29.56 19.18 2.69
C TYR A 254 -29.33 18.24 3.86
N GLU A 255 -29.58 18.76 5.05
CA GLU A 255 -29.62 18.04 6.30
C GLU A 255 -31.08 17.88 6.74
N LEU A 256 -31.52 16.63 6.90
CA LEU A 256 -32.83 16.29 7.46
C LEU A 256 -32.66 15.92 8.93
N VAL A 257 -33.14 16.78 9.82
CA VAL A 257 -33.02 16.58 11.27
C VAL A 257 -34.25 15.85 11.77
N THR A 258 -34.02 14.72 12.43
CA THR A 258 -35.06 13.86 13.02
C THR A 258 -35.54 14.40 14.37
N HIS A 259 -36.65 13.86 14.86
CA HIS A 259 -37.20 14.21 16.18
C HIS A 259 -36.26 13.91 17.36
N LYS A 260 -35.28 13.00 17.19
CA LYS A 260 -34.23 12.72 18.19
C LYS A 260 -32.97 13.59 18.01
N GLY A 261 -32.98 14.54 17.08
CA GLY A 261 -31.82 15.40 16.79
C GLY A 261 -30.72 14.73 15.97
N VAL A 262 -30.96 13.54 15.39
CA VAL A 262 -30.03 12.91 14.45
C VAL A 262 -30.21 13.52 13.07
N THR A 263 -29.11 13.87 12.41
CA THR A 263 -29.10 14.45 11.07
C THR A 263 -28.85 13.39 10.00
N ILE A 264 -29.69 13.38 8.97
CA ILE A 264 -29.55 12.56 7.76
C ILE A 264 -29.18 13.50 6.60
N ASN A 265 -28.02 13.26 5.99
CA ASN A 265 -27.65 13.97 4.77
C ASN A 265 -28.47 13.44 3.60
N ALA A 266 -29.11 14.32 2.83
CA ALA A 266 -29.95 13.93 1.72
C ALA A 266 -29.87 14.91 0.55
N VAL A 267 -30.12 14.42 -0.66
CA VAL A 267 -30.11 15.21 -1.89
C VAL A 267 -31.53 15.40 -2.41
N TRP A 268 -31.90 16.63 -2.73
CA TRP A 268 -33.21 16.92 -3.32
C TRP A 268 -33.25 16.56 -4.81
N ASP A 269 -34.10 15.60 -5.18
CA ASP A 269 -34.38 15.23 -6.56
C ASP A 269 -35.73 15.84 -7.01
N PRO A 270 -35.71 16.98 -7.72
CA PRO A 270 -36.94 17.66 -8.12
C PRO A 270 -37.75 16.88 -9.16
N ASN A 271 -37.13 15.96 -9.90
CA ASN A 271 -37.82 15.23 -10.97
C ASN A 271 -38.79 14.18 -10.43
N ASN A 272 -38.45 13.60 -9.27
CA ASN A 272 -39.26 12.59 -8.58
C ASN A 272 -39.83 13.14 -7.26
N THR A 273 -39.69 14.44 -7.02
CA THR A 273 -40.18 15.15 -5.83
C THR A 273 -39.85 14.42 -4.52
N ARG A 274 -38.58 14.08 -4.33
CA ARG A 274 -38.11 13.29 -3.18
C ARG A 274 -36.72 13.71 -2.73
N PHE A 275 -36.41 13.47 -1.47
CA PHE A 275 -35.04 13.45 -0.97
C PHE A 275 -34.46 12.05 -1.12
N ILE A 276 -33.16 11.96 -1.41
CA ILE A 276 -32.42 10.69 -1.50
C ILE A 276 -31.35 10.71 -0.43
N SER A 277 -31.31 9.70 0.45
CA SER A 277 -30.30 9.59 1.50
C SER A 277 -28.89 9.53 0.91
N ALA A 278 -27.97 10.25 1.54
CA ALA A 278 -26.55 10.34 1.19
C ALA A 278 -25.67 10.12 2.46
N ASP A 279 -26.10 9.23 3.34
CA ASP A 279 -25.43 8.86 4.59
C ASP A 279 -25.39 7.34 4.75
N ASN A 280 -24.47 6.83 5.57
CA ASN A 280 -24.43 5.41 5.90
C ASN A 280 -25.61 5.07 6.82
N LEU A 281 -26.56 4.28 6.33
CA LEU A 281 -27.78 3.93 7.07
C LEU A 281 -27.51 3.11 8.34
N GLU A 282 -26.47 2.27 8.38
CA GLU A 282 -26.06 1.56 9.60
C GLU A 282 -25.70 2.54 10.72
N ARG A 283 -25.08 3.67 10.35
CA ARG A 283 -24.72 4.74 11.29
C ARG A 283 -25.97 5.44 11.81
N ILE A 284 -26.92 5.75 10.92
CA ILE A 284 -28.18 6.41 11.29
C ILE A 284 -28.97 5.52 12.25
N THR A 285 -29.17 4.24 11.93
CA THR A 285 -29.83 3.26 12.80
C THR A 285 -29.18 3.22 14.18
N ARG A 286 -27.84 3.17 14.23
CA ARG A 286 -27.11 3.17 15.50
C ARG A 286 -27.33 4.44 16.33
N LEU A 287 -27.32 5.62 15.70
CA LEU A 287 -27.52 6.90 16.40
C LEU A 287 -28.95 7.07 16.90
N MET A 288 -29.92 6.54 16.16
CA MET A 288 -31.34 6.58 16.51
C MET A 288 -31.72 5.55 17.59
N GLY A 289 -30.96 4.45 17.68
CA GLY A 289 -31.27 3.29 18.53
C GLY A 289 -32.40 2.40 17.97
N GLU A 290 -32.80 2.63 16.72
CA GLU A 290 -33.87 1.94 15.99
C GLU A 290 -33.65 2.11 14.49
N ASP A 291 -34.32 1.30 13.67
CA ASP A 291 -34.17 1.36 12.21
C ASP A 291 -34.67 2.68 11.62
N ALA A 292 -33.97 3.15 10.57
CA ALA A 292 -34.31 4.41 9.90
C ALA A 292 -35.76 4.44 9.37
N ASP A 293 -36.35 3.29 9.05
CA ASP A 293 -37.73 3.17 8.56
C ASP A 293 -38.77 3.60 9.61
N ASN A 294 -38.43 3.53 10.90
CA ASN A 294 -39.27 4.01 12.02
C ASN A 294 -39.40 5.55 12.05
N LEU A 295 -38.63 6.26 11.23
CA LEU A 295 -38.84 7.70 11.01
C LEU A 295 -40.12 7.99 10.22
N SER A 296 -40.74 6.98 9.61
CA SER A 296 -41.96 7.16 8.85
C SER A 296 -43.08 7.73 9.73
N GLY A 297 -43.85 8.67 9.19
CA GLY A 297 -44.92 9.38 9.89
C GLY A 297 -44.46 10.56 10.76
N HIS A 298 -43.17 10.70 11.05
CA HIS A 298 -42.65 11.83 11.83
C HIS A 298 -42.35 13.05 10.94
N THR A 299 -42.27 14.22 11.58
CA THR A 299 -41.83 15.46 10.93
C THR A 299 -40.30 15.53 10.94
N LEU A 300 -39.71 15.85 9.78
CA LEU A 300 -38.28 16.11 9.63
C LEU A 300 -38.02 17.59 9.34
N THR A 301 -37.05 18.18 10.01
CA THR A 301 -36.65 19.56 9.72
C THR A 301 -35.61 19.60 8.61
N ILE A 302 -35.87 20.41 7.57
CA ILE A 302 -35.00 20.59 6.42
C ILE A 302 -34.07 21.77 6.69
N GLN A 303 -32.77 21.53 6.65
CA GLN A 303 -31.73 22.54 6.83
C GLN A 303 -30.75 22.52 5.66
N GLU A 304 -30.27 23.71 5.27
CA GLU A 304 -29.13 23.87 4.38
C GLU A 304 -27.85 23.97 5.23
N PRO A 305 -26.84 23.11 5.00
CA PRO A 305 -25.63 23.08 5.82
C PRO A 305 -24.89 24.43 5.74
N GLY A 306 -24.52 24.96 6.91
CA GLY A 306 -23.76 26.20 7.01
C GLY A 306 -22.32 26.04 6.49
N GLY A 307 -21.75 27.11 5.97
CA GLY A 307 -20.30 27.17 5.70
C GLY A 307 -19.48 27.02 7.00
N TYR A 308 -18.16 26.85 6.88
CA TYR A 308 -17.29 26.68 8.06
C TYR A 308 -17.52 27.78 9.11
N GLY A 309 -17.91 27.37 10.32
CA GLY A 309 -18.21 28.26 11.45
C GLY A 309 -19.60 28.90 11.46
N ASN A 310 -20.43 28.67 10.44
CA ASN A 310 -21.79 29.19 10.37
C ASN A 310 -22.82 28.11 10.74
N PRO A 311 -23.90 28.46 11.45
CA PRO A 311 -24.98 27.53 11.73
C PRO A 311 -25.69 27.10 10.44
N ALA A 312 -26.30 25.92 10.47
CA ALA A 312 -27.17 25.47 9.39
C ALA A 312 -28.38 26.40 9.28
N LYS A 313 -28.81 26.65 8.04
CA LYS A 313 -29.92 27.54 7.73
C LYS A 313 -31.20 26.72 7.65
N PHE A 314 -32.19 27.06 8.47
CA PHE A 314 -33.52 26.46 8.40
C PHE A 314 -34.20 26.80 7.05
N ILE A 315 -34.74 25.79 6.38
CA ILE A 315 -35.46 25.94 5.11
C ILE A 315 -36.96 25.68 5.30
N GLY A 316 -37.33 24.64 6.06
CA GLY A 316 -38.72 24.25 6.26
C GLY A 316 -38.85 22.92 6.98
N ASN A 317 -40.07 22.39 7.03
CA ASN A 317 -40.37 21.07 7.59
C ASN A 317 -40.95 20.16 6.50
N LEU A 318 -40.65 18.86 6.63
CA LEU A 318 -41.23 17.77 5.86
C LEU A 318 -42.16 17.00 6.80
N GLU A 319 -43.47 17.18 6.63
CA GLU A 319 -44.48 16.53 7.45
C GLU A 319 -44.81 15.14 6.92
N LYS A 320 -45.16 14.22 7.84
CA LYS A 320 -45.51 12.82 7.54
C LYS A 320 -44.48 12.17 6.61
N ALA A 321 -43.20 12.24 7.01
CA ALA A 321 -42.13 11.69 6.17
C ALA A 321 -42.40 10.21 5.88
N ALA A 322 -42.23 9.79 4.64
CA ALA A 322 -42.31 8.38 4.23
C ALA A 322 -40.94 7.97 3.68
N LEU A 323 -40.35 6.95 4.32
CA LEU A 323 -39.04 6.43 3.96
C LEU A 323 -39.21 5.09 3.27
N ASN A 324 -38.67 4.97 2.07
CA ASN A 324 -38.73 3.72 1.31
C ASN A 324 -37.37 3.43 0.68
N PRO A 325 -36.90 2.18 0.63
CA PRO A 325 -35.76 1.79 -0.16
C PRO A 325 -35.91 2.18 -1.64
N ILE A 326 -34.83 2.64 -2.27
CA ILE A 326 -34.74 2.81 -3.73
C ILE A 326 -34.11 1.53 -4.29
N PRO A 327 -34.85 0.68 -5.03
CA PRO A 327 -34.29 -0.55 -5.60
C PRO A 327 -33.11 -0.27 -6.52
N GLY A 328 -32.05 -1.09 -6.43
CA GLY A 328 -30.86 -0.96 -7.29
C GLY A 328 -29.95 0.22 -6.95
N SER A 329 -30.16 0.87 -5.80
CA SER A 329 -29.36 2.01 -5.34
C SER A 329 -28.27 1.63 -4.32
N GLU A 330 -28.01 0.34 -4.14
CA GLU A 330 -26.90 -0.15 -3.35
C GLU A 330 -25.57 0.36 -3.90
N TYR A 331 -24.57 0.53 -3.03
CA TYR A 331 -23.30 1.13 -3.40
C TYR A 331 -22.13 0.50 -2.66
N ILE A 332 -20.95 0.65 -3.25
CA ILE A 332 -19.68 0.33 -2.64
C ILE A 332 -19.27 1.57 -1.83
N PRO A 333 -19.06 1.48 -0.50
CA PRO A 333 -18.74 2.62 0.34
C PRO A 333 -17.26 2.99 0.19
N ALA A 334 -16.82 3.34 -1.03
CA ALA A 334 -15.46 3.76 -1.32
C ALA A 334 -15.43 4.86 -2.39
N ILE A 335 -14.47 5.77 -2.27
CA ILE A 335 -14.23 6.84 -3.25
C ILE A 335 -12.77 6.78 -3.69
N VAL A 336 -12.51 6.39 -4.93
CA VAL A 336 -11.17 6.48 -5.52
C VAL A 336 -10.90 7.92 -5.96
N ILE A 337 -9.81 8.49 -5.45
CA ILE A 337 -9.36 9.85 -5.76
C ILE A 337 -8.30 9.84 -6.85
N LEU A 338 -7.30 8.96 -6.72
CA LEU A 338 -6.18 8.82 -7.66
C LEU A 338 -5.90 7.34 -7.93
N LYS A 339 -5.58 7.03 -9.19
CA LYS A 339 -5.13 5.72 -9.67
C LYS A 339 -4.11 5.88 -10.79
N GLU A 340 -3.10 6.70 -10.50
CA GLU A 340 -1.98 6.95 -11.40
C GLU A 340 -0.93 5.85 -11.22
N PRO A 341 -0.09 5.53 -12.22
CA PRO A 341 0.85 4.42 -12.11
C PRO A 341 1.75 4.46 -10.88
N ARG A 342 2.22 5.66 -10.51
CA ARG A 342 3.01 5.83 -9.29
C ARG A 342 2.16 5.83 -8.02
N THR A 343 0.93 6.34 -8.05
CA THR A 343 0.20 6.73 -6.84
C THR A 343 -1.28 6.35 -6.88
N PHE A 344 -1.73 5.71 -5.81
CA PHE A 344 -3.13 5.40 -5.54
C PHE A 344 -3.63 6.11 -4.30
N MET A 345 -4.87 6.61 -4.34
CA MET A 345 -5.54 7.19 -3.20
C MET A 345 -7.02 6.84 -3.22
N ALA A 346 -7.53 6.28 -2.12
CA ALA A 346 -8.93 5.95 -1.97
C ALA A 346 -9.42 6.23 -0.54
N ILE A 347 -10.65 6.72 -0.41
CA ILE A 347 -11.34 6.82 0.88
C ILE A 347 -12.18 5.56 1.04
N VAL A 348 -12.01 4.88 2.17
CA VAL A 348 -12.75 3.67 2.54
C VAL A 348 -13.27 3.79 3.98
N PRO A 349 -14.19 2.92 4.42
CA PRO A 349 -14.63 2.90 5.81
C PRO A 349 -13.45 2.53 6.71
N ALA A 350 -13.31 3.19 7.86
CA ALA A 350 -12.17 2.92 8.77
C ALA A 350 -12.08 1.44 9.17
N LYS A 351 -13.24 0.79 9.41
CA LYS A 351 -13.33 -0.64 9.74
C LYS A 351 -12.74 -1.58 8.67
N ASN A 352 -12.66 -1.16 7.41
CA ASN A 352 -12.16 -1.97 6.28
C ASN A 352 -10.75 -1.59 5.83
N ALA A 353 -10.15 -0.53 6.38
CA ALA A 353 -8.89 0.04 5.90
C ALA A 353 -7.75 -1.00 5.84
N LEU A 354 -7.55 -1.76 6.92
CA LEU A 354 -6.48 -2.77 6.98
C LEU A 354 -6.75 -3.97 6.09
N THR A 355 -8.00 -4.35 5.88
CA THR A 355 -8.38 -5.41 4.93
C THR A 355 -7.96 -5.02 3.51
N VAL A 356 -8.24 -3.77 3.11
CA VAL A 356 -7.83 -3.26 1.79
C VAL A 356 -6.31 -3.21 1.67
N ILE A 357 -5.60 -2.72 2.70
CA ILE A 357 -4.12 -2.69 2.71
C ILE A 357 -3.54 -4.10 2.58
N GLU A 358 -4.12 -5.07 3.28
CA GLU A 358 -3.69 -6.46 3.22
C GLU A 358 -3.90 -7.05 1.82
N HIS A 359 -5.04 -6.80 1.17
CA HIS A 359 -5.25 -7.21 -0.22
C HIS A 359 -4.26 -6.56 -1.19
N ILE A 360 -3.93 -5.27 -1.00
CA ILE A 360 -2.90 -4.59 -1.79
C ILE A 360 -1.53 -5.24 -1.58
N ARG A 361 -1.16 -5.53 -0.33
CA ARG A 361 0.08 -6.23 0.03
C ARG A 361 0.18 -7.60 -0.65
N GLN A 362 -0.88 -8.41 -0.57
CA GLN A 362 -0.93 -9.74 -1.18
C GLN A 362 -0.79 -9.66 -2.69
N LYS A 363 -1.52 -8.74 -3.35
CA LYS A 363 -1.41 -8.50 -4.79
C LYS A 363 0.00 -8.08 -5.18
N TYR A 364 0.61 -7.16 -4.43
CA TYR A 364 1.98 -6.71 -4.67
C TYR A 364 3.00 -7.85 -4.56
N ASN A 365 2.93 -8.64 -3.48
CA ASN A 365 3.82 -9.79 -3.29
C ASN A 365 3.69 -10.81 -4.43
N ARG A 366 2.46 -11.01 -4.93
CA ARG A 366 2.18 -11.93 -6.04
C ARG A 366 2.70 -11.42 -7.39
N GLU A 367 2.48 -10.15 -7.71
CA GLU A 367 2.73 -9.59 -9.05
C GLU A 367 4.10 -8.93 -9.19
N MET A 368 4.62 -8.33 -8.11
CA MET A 368 5.86 -7.54 -8.09
C MET A 368 6.96 -8.15 -7.21
N GLY A 369 6.68 -9.26 -6.52
CA GLY A 369 7.59 -9.85 -5.52
C GLY A 369 9.00 -10.20 -6.02
N LYS A 370 9.19 -10.44 -7.33
CA LYS A 370 10.50 -10.72 -7.95
C LYS A 370 11.48 -9.55 -7.88
N VAL A 371 10.94 -8.34 -7.95
CA VAL A 371 11.72 -7.10 -8.03
C VAL A 371 11.55 -6.23 -6.79
N ARG A 372 11.01 -6.82 -5.71
CA ARG A 372 10.68 -6.18 -4.45
C ARG A 372 11.83 -5.35 -3.88
N ASN A 373 13.05 -5.88 -3.96
CA ASN A 373 14.28 -5.23 -3.48
C ASN A 373 14.53 -3.84 -4.11
N ARG A 374 13.96 -3.54 -5.29
CA ARG A 374 14.19 -2.33 -6.07
C ARG A 374 12.92 -1.68 -6.65
N LEU A 375 11.74 -2.19 -6.32
CA LEU A 375 10.44 -1.60 -6.62
C LEU A 375 9.61 -1.52 -5.34
N PRO A 376 10.05 -0.75 -4.33
CA PRO A 376 9.35 -0.70 -3.05
C PRO A 376 7.95 -0.11 -3.21
N MET A 377 7.03 -0.59 -2.38
CA MET A 377 5.69 -0.03 -2.21
C MET A 377 5.57 0.62 -0.84
N ARG A 378 5.14 1.88 -0.83
CA ARG A 378 4.79 2.61 0.40
C ARG A 378 3.30 2.68 0.52
N LEU A 379 2.76 2.20 1.64
CA LEU A 379 1.34 2.27 1.96
C LEU A 379 1.14 3.17 3.20
N GLY A 380 0.00 3.85 3.24
CA GLY A 380 -0.37 4.68 4.37
C GLY A 380 -1.88 4.68 4.60
N ALA A 381 -2.30 4.82 5.86
CA ALA A 381 -3.70 5.02 6.24
C ALA A 381 -3.85 6.25 7.15
N VAL A 382 -4.55 7.28 6.65
CA VAL A 382 -4.96 8.42 7.48
C VAL A 382 -6.41 8.25 7.87
N PHE A 383 -6.65 7.90 9.12
CA PHE A 383 -7.97 7.76 9.70
C PHE A 383 -8.49 9.10 10.19
N ALA A 384 -9.78 9.37 10.03
CA ALA A 384 -10.36 10.62 10.50
C ALA A 384 -11.88 10.51 10.72
N PRO A 385 -12.47 11.41 11.51
CA PRO A 385 -13.91 11.65 11.49
C PRO A 385 -14.38 12.08 10.09
N GLN A 386 -15.59 11.70 9.71
CA GLN A 386 -16.16 11.97 8.37
C GLN A 386 -16.23 13.46 7.97
N HIS A 387 -16.32 14.36 8.95
CA HIS A 387 -16.38 15.82 8.71
C HIS A 387 -15.00 16.48 8.58
N THR A 388 -13.93 15.69 8.64
CA THR A 388 -12.57 16.20 8.47
C THR A 388 -12.42 16.79 7.07
N PRO A 389 -11.94 18.04 6.93
CA PRO A 389 -11.77 18.66 5.63
C PRO A 389 -10.89 17.80 4.72
N LEU A 390 -11.39 17.46 3.52
CA LEU A 390 -10.69 16.61 2.56
C LEU A 390 -9.27 17.11 2.25
N ARG A 391 -9.05 18.43 2.23
CA ARG A 391 -7.71 19.02 2.03
C ARG A 391 -6.73 18.62 3.13
N ALA A 392 -7.15 18.57 4.39
CA ALA A 392 -6.30 18.16 5.50
C ALA A 392 -5.97 16.66 5.42
N LEU A 393 -6.98 15.86 5.06
CA LEU A 393 -6.82 14.42 4.85
C LEU A 393 -5.83 14.13 3.70
N MET A 394 -5.98 14.82 2.56
CA MET A 394 -5.09 14.71 1.41
C MET A 394 -3.66 15.18 1.71
N ASP A 395 -3.49 16.31 2.43
CA ASP A 395 -2.16 16.79 2.84
C ASP A 395 -1.46 15.77 3.74
N ALA A 396 -2.18 15.18 4.69
CA ALA A 396 -1.68 14.10 5.53
C ALA A 396 -1.24 12.88 4.70
N GLY A 397 -2.09 12.42 3.78
CA GLY A 397 -1.77 11.31 2.89
C GLY A 397 -0.53 11.58 2.02
N TRP A 398 -0.39 12.78 1.46
CA TRP A 398 0.80 13.17 0.69
C TRP A 398 2.07 13.20 1.54
N ARG A 399 1.98 13.66 2.80
CA ARG A 399 3.13 13.65 3.72
C ARG A 399 3.61 12.22 4.01
N MET A 400 2.69 11.26 4.18
CA MET A 400 3.06 9.85 4.36
C MET A 400 3.80 9.30 3.13
N LEU A 401 3.37 9.64 1.91
CA LEU A 401 4.03 9.17 0.70
C LEU A 401 5.40 9.81 0.45
N ARG A 402 5.62 11.05 0.93
CA ARG A 402 6.85 11.82 0.76
C ARG A 402 7.97 11.43 1.74
N GLY A 403 7.69 10.62 2.76
CA GLY A 403 8.70 10.18 3.71
C GLY A 403 9.94 9.62 3.01
N ALA A 404 11.12 9.90 3.57
CA ALA A 404 12.36 9.30 3.10
C ALA A 404 12.20 7.77 3.10
N SER A 405 12.72 7.10 2.06
CA SER A 405 12.74 5.64 2.06
C SER A 405 13.71 5.20 3.13
N LEU A 406 13.42 4.09 3.81
CA LEU A 406 14.42 3.43 4.63
C LEU A 406 15.68 3.16 3.78
N PRO A 407 16.88 3.20 4.38
CA PRO A 407 18.13 3.00 3.68
C PRO A 407 18.10 1.70 2.87
N GLN A 408 18.62 1.76 1.65
CA GLN A 408 18.66 0.61 0.75
C GLN A 408 19.78 -0.37 1.09
N THR A 409 20.60 -0.09 2.09
CA THR A 409 21.91 -0.70 2.29
C THR A 409 22.01 -1.27 3.70
N GLY A 410 22.86 -2.28 3.92
CA GLY A 410 23.04 -2.89 5.24
C GLY A 410 22.03 -3.99 5.59
N TRP A 411 21.53 -4.71 4.58
CA TRP A 411 20.68 -5.90 4.78
C TRP A 411 21.49 -7.17 4.60
N GLU A 412 21.83 -7.83 5.70
CA GLU A 412 22.54 -9.12 5.70
C GLU A 412 21.55 -10.27 5.50
N ILE A 413 21.90 -11.21 4.62
CA ILE A 413 21.19 -12.48 4.48
C ILE A 413 21.57 -13.39 5.64
N THR A 414 20.65 -13.63 6.55
CA THR A 414 20.87 -14.49 7.72
C THR A 414 20.42 -15.93 7.52
N ALA A 415 19.53 -16.17 6.55
CA ALA A 415 19.08 -17.52 6.19
C ALA A 415 18.48 -17.55 4.79
N ILE A 416 18.66 -18.69 4.11
CA ILE A 416 17.99 -19.01 2.84
C ILE A 416 17.41 -20.41 2.96
N THR A 417 16.09 -20.55 2.79
CA THR A 417 15.42 -21.86 2.80
C THR A 417 14.78 -22.17 1.44
N ALA A 418 14.68 -23.47 1.12
CA ALA A 418 14.05 -23.92 -0.11
C ALA A 418 12.52 -23.96 0.02
N ALA A 419 11.85 -24.05 -1.13
CA ALA A 419 10.39 -24.06 -1.23
C ALA A 419 9.69 -25.14 -0.37
N GLN A 420 10.37 -26.26 -0.12
CA GLN A 420 9.82 -27.42 0.59
C GLN A 420 9.83 -27.23 2.12
N ASP A 421 10.68 -26.34 2.63
CA ASP A 421 10.96 -26.22 4.07
C ASP A 421 10.09 -25.16 4.76
N THR A 422 9.36 -24.36 3.98
CA THR A 422 8.48 -23.29 4.49
C THR A 422 7.14 -23.36 3.75
N PRO A 423 5.99 -23.31 4.42
CA PRO A 423 4.72 -23.22 3.72
C PRO A 423 4.56 -21.82 3.10
N LEU A 424 4.12 -21.77 1.84
CA LEU A 424 3.67 -20.52 1.23
C LEU A 424 2.38 -20.05 1.90
N PRO A 425 2.20 -18.73 2.08
CA PRO A 425 0.88 -18.17 2.36
C PRO A 425 -0.12 -18.61 1.28
N LYS A 426 -1.38 -18.84 1.66
CA LYS A 426 -2.42 -19.37 0.77
C LYS A 426 -2.55 -18.54 -0.51
N GLU A 427 -2.44 -17.23 -0.38
CA GLU A 427 -2.52 -16.25 -1.47
C GLU A 427 -1.41 -16.40 -2.54
N LEU A 428 -0.29 -17.07 -2.21
CA LEU A 428 0.81 -17.34 -3.13
C LEU A 428 0.85 -18.81 -3.57
N ALA A 429 0.28 -19.72 -2.77
CA ALA A 429 0.37 -21.16 -2.98
C ALA A 429 -0.23 -21.62 -4.32
N ASP A 430 -1.33 -21.00 -4.76
CA ASP A 430 -2.01 -21.35 -6.01
C ASP A 430 -1.37 -20.71 -7.26
N ASN A 431 -0.34 -19.86 -7.09
CA ASN A 431 0.28 -19.18 -8.22
C ASN A 431 1.38 -20.05 -8.86
N PRO A 432 1.32 -20.34 -10.18
CA PRO A 432 2.30 -21.21 -10.84
C PRO A 432 3.76 -20.79 -10.67
N HIS A 433 4.05 -19.49 -10.58
CA HIS A 433 5.43 -18.99 -10.50
C HIS A 433 6.09 -19.33 -9.14
N PHE A 434 5.28 -19.55 -8.11
CA PHE A 434 5.74 -19.88 -6.77
C PHE A 434 5.88 -21.40 -6.56
N LYS A 435 5.69 -22.22 -7.59
CA LYS A 435 6.01 -23.66 -7.53
C LYS A 435 7.48 -23.90 -7.15
N HIS A 436 8.37 -23.02 -7.62
CA HIS A 436 9.77 -22.98 -7.24
C HIS A 436 10.11 -21.60 -6.71
N TYR A 437 10.52 -21.50 -5.45
CA TYR A 437 10.85 -20.22 -4.83
C TYR A 437 11.97 -20.38 -3.79
N ARG A 438 12.60 -19.26 -3.44
CA ARG A 438 13.52 -19.14 -2.30
C ARG A 438 12.89 -18.27 -1.24
N ASN A 439 13.08 -18.62 0.03
CA ASN A 439 12.74 -17.74 1.13
C ASN A 439 14.04 -17.19 1.72
N ILE A 440 14.25 -15.89 1.59
CA ILE A 440 15.45 -15.19 2.05
C ILE A 440 15.07 -14.37 3.28
N ARG A 441 15.75 -14.62 4.39
CA ARG A 441 15.64 -13.81 5.60
C ARG A 441 16.75 -12.77 5.61
N LEU A 442 16.35 -11.51 5.52
CA LEU A 442 17.25 -10.35 5.59
C LEU A 442 17.13 -9.72 6.98
N GLN A 443 18.25 -9.24 7.51
CA GLN A 443 18.30 -8.55 8.78
C GLN A 443 19.15 -7.28 8.67
N GLN A 444 18.68 -6.20 9.29
CA GLN A 444 19.44 -4.96 9.47
C GLN A 444 20.07 -4.95 10.86
N GLU A 445 21.17 -4.20 11.05
CA GLU A 445 21.85 -4.03 12.35
C GLU A 445 20.89 -3.61 13.48
N GLU A 446 19.86 -2.83 13.17
CA GLU A 446 18.83 -2.37 14.11
C GLU A 446 17.79 -3.44 14.50
N GLY A 447 17.96 -4.68 14.04
CA GLY A 447 17.07 -5.81 14.34
C GLY A 447 15.76 -5.84 13.54
N ARG A 448 15.64 -5.02 12.47
CA ARG A 448 14.55 -5.16 11.48
C ARG A 448 14.76 -6.43 10.65
N GLN A 449 13.69 -7.16 10.36
CA GLN A 449 13.75 -8.40 9.58
C GLN A 449 12.78 -8.33 8.39
N ILE A 450 13.22 -8.85 7.24
CA ILE A 450 12.40 -8.99 6.03
C ILE A 450 12.42 -10.45 5.60
N TYR A 451 11.26 -10.95 5.17
CA TYR A 451 11.09 -12.28 4.62
C TYR A 451 10.76 -12.20 3.14
N TRP A 452 11.79 -12.31 2.30
CA TRP A 452 11.64 -12.20 0.86
C TRP A 452 11.42 -13.57 0.22
N LYS A 453 10.17 -13.85 -0.15
CA LYS A 453 9.77 -15.06 -0.89
C LYS A 453 9.88 -14.79 -2.39
N VAL A 454 10.96 -15.25 -3.02
CA VAL A 454 11.29 -14.94 -4.41
C VAL A 454 10.92 -16.11 -5.32
N PRO A 455 9.95 -15.96 -6.25
CA PRO A 455 9.66 -16.99 -7.23
C PRO A 455 10.79 -17.08 -8.26
N LEU A 456 11.19 -18.30 -8.58
CA LEU A 456 12.32 -18.62 -9.48
C LEU A 456 11.86 -19.08 -10.87
N SER A 457 10.55 -19.01 -11.14
CA SER A 457 9.95 -19.41 -12.41
C SER A 457 9.15 -18.28 -13.04
N MET A 458 9.00 -18.34 -14.36
CA MET A 458 8.17 -17.43 -15.14
C MET A 458 6.67 -17.69 -14.97
N ALA A 459 5.87 -16.82 -15.62
CA ALA A 459 4.59 -17.10 -16.30
C ALA A 459 3.89 -18.44 -15.98
N ASP A 460 4.56 -19.46 -16.49
CA ASP A 460 4.07 -20.80 -16.74
C ASP A 460 4.34 -21.76 -15.57
N GLY A 461 5.09 -21.33 -14.55
CA GLY A 461 5.56 -22.17 -13.45
C GLY A 461 6.52 -23.30 -13.88
N LYS A 462 7.05 -23.23 -15.10
CA LYS A 462 7.90 -24.26 -15.71
C LYS A 462 9.26 -23.71 -16.13
N THR A 463 9.26 -22.55 -16.77
CA THR A 463 10.49 -21.92 -17.26
C THR A 463 11.20 -21.26 -16.09
N GLU A 464 12.45 -21.63 -15.86
CA GLU A 464 13.32 -20.96 -14.89
C GLU A 464 13.50 -19.47 -15.28
N ASP A 465 13.32 -18.58 -14.31
CA ASP A 465 13.45 -17.14 -14.54
C ASP A 465 14.90 -16.72 -14.37
N ALA A 466 15.60 -16.53 -15.48
CA ALA A 466 16.97 -16.00 -15.48
C ALA A 466 17.04 -14.48 -15.71
N TRP A 467 15.89 -13.79 -15.75
CA TRP A 467 15.77 -12.41 -16.24
C TRP A 467 15.56 -11.39 -15.11
N TYR A 468 14.71 -11.69 -14.14
CA TYR A 468 14.27 -10.72 -13.12
C TYR A 468 14.86 -10.87 -11.71
N PRO A 469 15.05 -12.07 -11.14
CA PRO A 469 15.32 -12.22 -9.72
C PRO A 469 16.82 -12.05 -9.42
N TYR A 470 17.26 -10.81 -9.40
CA TYR A 470 18.62 -10.40 -9.06
C TYR A 470 18.65 -9.41 -7.90
N ALA A 471 19.74 -9.44 -7.13
CA ALA A 471 20.03 -8.48 -6.07
C ALA A 471 21.45 -7.94 -6.22
N PHE A 472 21.63 -6.66 -5.91
CA PHE A 472 22.96 -6.07 -5.81
C PHE A 472 23.60 -6.54 -4.50
N VAL A 473 24.78 -7.12 -4.58
CA VAL A 473 25.57 -7.55 -3.43
C VAL A 473 26.60 -6.47 -3.13
N GLU A 474 26.52 -5.88 -1.94
CA GLU A 474 27.42 -4.82 -1.48
C GLU A 474 28.67 -5.41 -0.86
N HIS A 475 28.47 -6.41 0.00
CA HIS A 475 29.55 -7.16 0.64
C HIS A 475 29.24 -8.64 0.51
N PRO A 476 30.00 -9.40 -0.31
CA PRO A 476 29.81 -10.83 -0.40
C PRO A 476 30.25 -11.51 0.89
N ALA A 477 29.63 -12.64 1.22
CA ALA A 477 30.09 -13.51 2.30
C ALA A 477 31.58 -13.89 2.06
N PRO A 478 32.46 -13.77 3.07
CA PRO A 478 33.91 -13.95 2.88
C PRO A 478 34.32 -15.28 2.23
N GLU A 479 33.60 -16.36 2.54
CA GLU A 479 33.88 -17.71 2.02
C GLU A 479 33.36 -17.93 0.58
N HIS A 480 32.51 -17.03 0.10
CA HIS A 480 31.81 -17.12 -1.18
C HIS A 480 31.98 -15.81 -1.98
N PRO A 481 33.18 -15.49 -2.49
CA PRO A 481 33.38 -14.31 -3.33
C PRO A 481 32.50 -14.35 -4.59
N ILE A 482 32.24 -13.18 -5.17
CA ILE A 482 31.37 -13.01 -6.36
C ILE A 482 31.85 -13.87 -7.55
N THR A 483 33.17 -14.02 -7.73
CA THR A 483 33.76 -14.82 -8.81
C THR A 483 33.48 -16.32 -8.73
N ARG A 484 32.93 -16.82 -7.61
CA ARG A 484 32.48 -18.21 -7.46
C ARG A 484 31.00 -18.41 -7.74
N ARG A 485 30.25 -17.34 -8.03
CA ARG A 485 28.80 -17.40 -8.31
C ARG A 485 28.58 -17.80 -9.78
N GLN A 486 27.55 -18.59 -10.06
CA GLN A 486 27.30 -19.08 -11.42
C GLN A 486 26.65 -18.00 -12.30
N ARG A 487 25.79 -17.16 -11.71
CA ARG A 487 25.08 -16.06 -12.35
C ARG A 487 25.35 -14.76 -11.62
N TYR A 488 26.41 -14.09 -12.04
CA TYR A 488 26.70 -12.73 -11.62
C TYR A 488 27.03 -11.86 -12.83
N ILE A 489 26.78 -10.57 -12.72
CA ILE A 489 27.23 -9.57 -13.68
C ILE A 489 27.69 -8.29 -12.98
N GLN A 490 28.55 -7.52 -13.62
CA GLN A 490 28.87 -6.15 -13.21
C GLN A 490 27.85 -5.18 -13.79
N SER A 491 27.33 -4.28 -12.96
CA SER A 491 26.21 -3.42 -13.32
C SER A 491 26.27 -2.03 -12.66
N LEU A 492 25.47 -1.10 -13.20
CA LEU A 492 25.19 0.18 -12.59
C LEU A 492 23.99 0.08 -11.65
N THR A 493 24.15 0.62 -10.44
CA THR A 493 23.02 0.86 -9.53
C THR A 493 22.60 2.32 -9.61
N PRO A 494 21.30 2.65 -9.54
CA PRO A 494 20.86 4.05 -9.53
C PRO A 494 21.17 4.79 -8.22
N TRP A 495 21.67 4.07 -7.22
CA TRP A 495 21.63 4.50 -5.81
C TRP A 495 23.00 4.92 -5.27
N ARG A 496 24.06 4.65 -6.02
CA ARG A 496 25.46 4.85 -5.62
C ARG A 496 26.27 5.32 -6.81
N GLU A 497 27.49 5.75 -6.54
CA GLU A 497 28.44 6.11 -7.59
C GLU A 497 28.68 4.92 -8.53
N ALA A 498 28.87 5.24 -9.81
CA ALA A 498 29.04 4.27 -10.88
C ALA A 498 30.36 3.49 -10.79
N ASN A 499 31.37 4.04 -10.09
CA ASN A 499 32.72 3.50 -10.03
C ASN A 499 33.15 3.25 -8.57
N PRO A 500 33.60 2.03 -8.23
CA PRO A 500 33.63 0.83 -9.06
C PRO A 500 32.22 0.32 -9.44
N PRO A 501 32.09 -0.55 -10.48
CA PRO A 501 30.81 -1.17 -10.79
C PRO A 501 30.32 -2.04 -9.64
N HIS A 502 29.00 -2.25 -9.58
CA HIS A 502 28.35 -3.04 -8.53
C HIS A 502 28.07 -4.45 -9.02
N ASP A 503 28.21 -5.43 -8.13
CA ASP A 503 27.97 -6.83 -8.46
C ASP A 503 26.48 -7.17 -8.30
N LEU A 504 25.87 -7.65 -9.37
CA LEU A 504 24.49 -8.09 -9.42
C LEU A 504 24.45 -9.62 -9.51
N VAL A 505 23.88 -10.26 -8.50
CA VAL A 505 23.87 -11.73 -8.37
C VAL A 505 22.44 -12.25 -8.46
N HIS A 506 22.26 -13.35 -9.18
CA HIS A 506 20.97 -14.02 -9.27
C HIS A 506 20.59 -14.61 -7.91
N VAL A 507 19.31 -14.53 -7.53
CA VAL A 507 18.83 -14.94 -6.20
C VAL A 507 19.12 -16.41 -5.86
N LYS A 508 19.23 -17.30 -6.86
CA LYS A 508 19.63 -18.70 -6.63
C LYS A 508 21.04 -18.86 -6.08
N ASP A 509 21.92 -17.91 -6.38
CA ASP A 509 23.34 -18.00 -6.07
C ASP A 509 23.72 -17.13 -4.87
N LEU A 510 22.76 -16.42 -4.25
CA LEU A 510 22.95 -15.74 -2.97
C LEU A 510 23.19 -16.75 -1.84
N VAL A 511 23.97 -16.37 -0.84
CA VAL A 511 24.28 -17.21 0.34
C VAL A 511 24.11 -16.42 1.64
N PRO A 512 23.91 -17.10 2.78
CA PRO A 512 23.99 -16.45 4.08
C PRO A 512 25.34 -15.74 4.30
N GLY A 513 25.28 -14.55 4.89
CA GLY A 513 26.42 -13.64 5.07
C GLY A 513 26.60 -12.61 3.94
N ASP A 514 25.89 -12.75 2.81
CA ASP A 514 25.86 -11.69 1.79
C ASP A 514 25.10 -10.46 2.33
N VAL A 515 25.66 -9.26 2.18
CA VAL A 515 24.98 -7.98 2.41
C VAL A 515 24.48 -7.46 1.07
N VAL A 516 23.17 -7.25 0.96
CA VAL A 516 22.52 -6.85 -0.29
C VAL A 516 21.86 -5.49 -0.20
N SER A 517 21.73 -4.82 -1.34
CA SER A 517 20.91 -3.62 -1.44
C SER A 517 19.42 -4.00 -1.54
N PHE A 518 18.62 -3.52 -0.60
CA PHE A 518 17.19 -3.82 -0.49
C PHE A 518 16.41 -2.60 0.00
N THR A 519 15.46 -2.12 -0.80
CA THR A 519 14.51 -1.09 -0.35
C THR A 519 13.25 -1.75 0.19
N PRO A 520 12.95 -1.62 1.49
CA PRO A 520 11.77 -2.26 2.04
C PRO A 520 10.45 -1.60 1.63
N ASP A 521 9.40 -2.42 1.58
CA ASP A 521 8.03 -1.92 1.57
C ASP A 521 7.65 -1.44 2.96
N THR A 522 6.86 -0.36 3.01
CA THR A 522 6.53 0.30 4.27
C THR A 522 5.03 0.52 4.42
N PHE A 523 4.58 0.54 5.67
CA PHE A 523 3.23 0.88 6.07
C PHE A 523 3.26 1.88 7.22
N ASP A 524 2.48 2.96 7.11
CA ASP A 524 2.29 3.94 8.17
C ASP A 524 0.82 4.24 8.39
N PHE A 525 0.46 4.73 9.57
CA PHE A 525 -0.89 5.16 9.88
C PHE A 525 -0.94 6.33 10.86
N MET A 526 -2.07 7.02 10.87
CA MET A 526 -2.35 8.13 11.77
C MET A 526 -3.85 8.31 11.98
N TRP A 527 -4.25 8.60 13.21
CA TRP A 527 -5.53 9.25 13.49
C TRP A 527 -5.42 10.77 13.38
N LEU A 528 -6.16 11.36 12.46
CA LEU A 528 -6.25 12.80 12.25
C LEU A 528 -7.49 13.35 12.97
N GLY A 529 -7.37 13.54 14.28
CA GLY A 529 -8.42 14.15 15.12
C GLY A 529 -8.56 15.65 14.93
N SER A 530 -7.47 16.33 14.56
CA SER A 530 -7.50 17.74 14.13
C SER A 530 -6.63 17.94 12.90
N ALA A 531 -6.93 18.97 12.11
CA ALA A 531 -6.12 19.29 10.94
C ALA A 531 -4.64 19.55 11.33
N ALA A 532 -4.35 20.11 12.50
CA ALA A 532 -2.99 20.44 12.92
C ALA A 532 -2.08 19.20 13.04
N GLN A 533 -2.61 18.05 13.48
CA GLN A 533 -1.82 16.83 13.69
C GLN A 533 -1.11 16.32 12.44
N ARG A 534 -1.59 16.65 11.23
CA ARG A 534 -0.94 16.26 9.97
C ARG A 534 0.52 16.70 9.86
N VAL A 535 0.94 17.75 10.57
CA VAL A 535 2.33 18.25 10.52
C VAL A 535 3.31 17.34 11.24
N SER A 536 2.83 16.49 12.17
CA SER A 536 3.62 15.43 12.83
C SER A 536 3.90 14.23 11.92
N ILE A 537 3.35 14.23 10.69
CA ILE A 537 3.81 13.33 9.63
C ILE A 537 5.11 13.92 9.06
N ALA A 538 6.19 13.64 9.77
CA ALA A 538 7.54 14.03 9.44
C ALA A 538 8.48 12.85 9.70
N TYR A 539 9.45 12.69 8.82
CA TYR A 539 10.43 11.61 8.84
C TYR A 539 11.83 12.21 8.93
N ASP A 540 12.73 11.53 9.60
CA ASP A 540 14.15 11.86 9.65
C ASP A 540 14.88 11.46 8.35
N SER A 541 16.19 11.67 8.30
CA SER A 541 17.03 11.32 7.16
C SER A 541 17.06 9.81 6.85
N ASN A 542 16.73 8.97 7.83
CA ASN A 542 16.69 7.52 7.71
C ASN A 542 15.29 7.02 7.32
N GLY A 543 14.33 7.92 7.11
CA GLY A 543 12.95 7.53 6.81
C GLY A 543 12.15 7.08 8.03
N GLN A 544 12.70 7.24 9.24
CA GLN A 544 12.04 6.93 10.50
C GLN A 544 11.18 8.13 10.94
N ARG A 545 10.01 7.86 11.51
CA ARG A 545 9.08 8.89 11.96
C ARG A 545 9.58 9.51 13.25
N TYR A 546 9.58 10.84 13.32
CA TYR A 546 9.97 11.55 14.54
C TYR A 546 9.13 11.11 15.74
N GLU A 547 9.81 10.92 16.88
CA GLU A 547 9.23 10.55 18.18
C GLU A 547 8.51 9.18 18.22
N LEU A 548 8.44 8.46 17.09
CA LEU A 548 7.80 7.16 16.97
C LEU A 548 8.83 6.13 16.49
N PRO A 549 9.48 5.39 17.39
CA PRO A 549 10.70 4.63 17.11
C PRO A 549 10.53 3.46 16.12
N ARG A 550 9.29 3.08 15.78
CA ARG A 550 9.04 2.04 14.77
C ARG A 550 8.38 2.50 13.47
N ARG A 551 7.64 3.61 13.44
CA ARG A 551 6.93 4.03 12.22
C ARG A 551 7.88 4.67 11.20
N PRO A 552 7.78 4.39 9.90
CA PRO A 552 6.85 3.46 9.29
C PRO A 552 7.27 2.00 9.56
N TYR A 553 6.26 1.16 9.75
CA TYR A 553 6.44 -0.28 9.84
C TYR A 553 6.92 -0.82 8.49
N LEU A 554 7.68 -1.90 8.51
CA LEU A 554 7.84 -2.71 7.30
C LEU A 554 6.50 -3.35 6.97
N LEU A 555 6.19 -3.51 5.69
CA LEU A 555 4.92 -4.13 5.29
C LEU A 555 4.83 -5.62 5.73
N ASP A 556 5.98 -6.28 5.96
CA ASP A 556 6.05 -7.63 6.56
C ASP A 556 5.69 -7.66 8.05
N GLU A 557 5.71 -6.51 8.73
CA GLU A 557 5.43 -6.42 10.18
C GLU A 557 3.94 -6.25 10.48
N LEU A 558 3.14 -5.87 9.49
CA LEU A 558 1.69 -5.68 9.65
C LEU A 558 0.97 -6.91 10.25
N PRO A 559 1.27 -8.16 9.85
CA PRO A 559 0.69 -9.35 10.49
C PRO A 559 1.00 -9.46 11.98
N HIS A 560 2.13 -8.94 12.46
CA HIS A 560 2.46 -8.98 13.87
C HIS A 560 1.59 -8.04 14.70
N LEU A 561 1.29 -6.83 14.19
CA LEU A 561 0.33 -5.92 14.84
C LEU A 561 -1.03 -6.59 15.00
N TYR A 562 -1.47 -7.33 13.97
CA TYR A 562 -2.71 -8.10 14.03
C TYR A 562 -2.65 -9.23 15.06
N GLN A 563 -1.56 -10.01 15.09
CA GLN A 563 -1.36 -11.09 16.06
C GLN A 563 -1.33 -10.58 17.51
N ILE A 564 -0.67 -9.45 17.76
CA ILE A 564 -0.66 -8.78 19.07
C ILE A 564 -2.10 -8.45 19.48
N TRP A 565 -2.86 -7.83 18.58
CA TRP A 565 -4.25 -7.46 18.85
C TRP A 565 -5.16 -8.68 19.11
N GLU A 566 -5.08 -9.73 18.30
CA GLU A 566 -5.90 -10.93 18.53
C GLU A 566 -5.53 -11.62 19.85
N THR A 567 -4.25 -11.60 20.25
CA THR A 567 -3.82 -12.10 21.56
C THR A 567 -4.39 -11.25 22.70
N PHE A 568 -4.35 -9.93 22.60
CA PHE A 568 -5.01 -9.03 23.56
C PHE A 568 -6.50 -9.32 23.68
N LYS A 569 -7.20 -9.38 22.55
CA LYS A 569 -8.64 -9.62 22.49
C LYS A 569 -9.04 -10.98 23.07
N ALA A 570 -8.22 -12.01 22.90
CA ALA A 570 -8.50 -13.36 23.39
C ALA A 570 -8.26 -13.51 24.90
N HIS A 571 -7.27 -12.79 25.45
CA HIS A 571 -6.72 -13.10 26.77
C HIS A 571 -6.81 -11.97 27.81
N LEU A 572 -7.12 -10.74 27.42
CA LEU A 572 -7.23 -9.59 28.32
C LEU A 572 -8.57 -8.85 28.19
N SER A 573 -9.02 -8.26 29.29
CA SER A 573 -10.10 -7.28 29.29
C SER A 573 -9.60 -5.90 28.81
N ILE A 574 -10.53 -5.03 28.42
CA ILE A 574 -10.23 -3.65 28.02
C ILE A 574 -9.43 -2.92 29.11
N SER A 575 -9.85 -3.04 30.38
CA SER A 575 -9.17 -2.39 31.51
C SER A 575 -7.74 -2.91 31.69
N GLN A 576 -7.51 -4.21 31.55
CA GLN A 576 -6.16 -4.79 31.65
C GLN A 576 -5.25 -4.31 30.52
N ILE A 577 -5.77 -4.18 29.29
CA ILE A 577 -5.00 -3.66 28.16
C ILE A 577 -4.57 -2.22 28.40
N TYR A 578 -5.46 -1.36 28.91
CA TYR A 578 -5.10 0.01 29.28
C TYR A 578 -4.05 0.05 30.39
N ILE A 579 -4.23 -0.73 31.45
CA ILE A 579 -3.25 -0.80 32.55
C ILE A 579 -1.88 -1.23 32.02
N LEU A 580 -1.82 -2.26 31.18
CA LEU A 580 -0.57 -2.74 30.59
C LEU A 580 0.11 -1.65 29.75
N ARG A 581 -0.63 -1.08 28.80
CA ARG A 581 -0.14 -0.02 27.91
C ARG A 581 0.35 1.20 28.70
N ASP A 582 -0.51 1.75 29.55
CA ASP A 582 -0.24 3.00 30.24
C ASP A 582 0.89 2.85 31.27
N THR A 583 1.04 1.65 31.86
CA THR A 583 2.18 1.34 32.74
C THR A 583 3.51 1.38 32.00
N ILE A 584 3.56 0.81 30.78
CA ILE A 584 4.75 0.81 29.94
C ILE A 584 5.06 2.22 29.43
N GLU A 585 4.07 2.90 28.86
CA GLU A 585 4.29 4.21 28.22
C GLU A 585 4.61 5.30 29.25
N ARG A 586 3.97 5.29 30.43
CA ARG A 586 4.35 6.19 31.52
C ARG A 586 5.82 5.99 31.92
N LYS A 587 6.28 4.74 32.00
CA LYS A 587 7.70 4.46 32.33
C LYS A 587 8.65 4.83 31.21
N ARG A 588 8.23 4.69 29.95
CA ARG A 588 9.00 5.19 28.79
C ARG A 588 9.19 6.70 28.86
N GLU A 589 8.13 7.45 29.17
CA GLU A 589 8.17 8.90 29.33
C GLU A 589 9.03 9.33 30.53
N GLU A 590 8.94 8.60 31.66
CA GLU A 590 9.74 8.88 32.85
C GLU A 590 11.24 8.59 32.65
N TRP A 591 11.59 7.49 31.96
CA TRP A 591 12.97 7.01 31.87
C TRP A 591 13.69 7.42 30.60
N LEU A 592 12.96 7.78 29.53
CA LEU A 592 13.49 8.18 28.23
C LEU A 592 14.61 7.23 27.73
N PRO A 593 14.35 5.90 27.68
CA PRO A 593 15.38 4.95 27.32
C PRO A 593 15.88 5.22 25.90
N THR A 594 17.20 5.17 25.73
CA THR A 594 17.82 5.27 24.41
C THR A 594 17.44 4.07 23.54
N ALA A 595 17.64 4.20 22.22
CA ALA A 595 17.38 3.10 21.29
C ALA A 595 18.27 1.87 21.58
N GLU A 596 19.49 2.07 22.07
CA GLU A 596 20.40 0.98 22.44
C GLU A 596 19.96 0.28 23.74
N GLU A 597 19.63 1.03 24.79
CA GLU A 597 19.10 0.47 26.05
C GLU A 597 17.78 -0.29 25.84
N SER A 598 16.98 0.16 24.88
CA SER A 598 15.75 -0.49 24.45
C SER A 598 15.99 -1.80 23.68
N ARG A 599 17.18 -1.98 23.09
CA ARG A 599 17.55 -3.21 22.36
C ARG A 599 18.30 -4.21 23.25
N ASP A 600 18.92 -3.75 24.33
CA ASP A 600 19.60 -4.61 25.27
C ASP A 600 18.60 -5.45 26.07
N LYS A 601 18.62 -6.77 25.85
CA LYS A 601 17.81 -7.73 26.61
C LYS A 601 18.18 -7.77 28.10
N ASN A 602 19.36 -7.29 28.47
CA ASN A 602 19.76 -7.12 29.87
C ASN A 602 19.46 -5.72 30.39
N GLY A 603 18.88 -4.84 29.55
CA GLY A 603 18.55 -3.48 29.89
C GLY A 603 17.38 -3.40 30.90
N VAL A 604 17.45 -2.41 31.79
CA VAL A 604 16.45 -2.22 32.87
C VAL A 604 15.05 -2.00 32.30
N PHE A 605 14.93 -1.22 31.22
CA PHE A 605 13.64 -0.95 30.58
C PHE A 605 13.07 -2.20 29.87
N TRP A 606 13.93 -3.00 29.25
CA TRP A 606 13.51 -4.26 28.61
C TRP A 606 13.00 -5.26 29.64
N GLN A 607 13.74 -5.45 30.73
CA GLN A 607 13.33 -6.32 31.84
C GLN A 607 12.02 -5.83 32.47
N PHE A 608 11.86 -4.51 32.67
CA PHE A 608 10.61 -3.93 33.14
C PHE A 608 9.42 -4.25 32.20
N CYS A 609 9.62 -4.13 30.89
CA CYS A 609 8.59 -4.48 29.91
C CYS A 609 8.25 -5.96 29.96
N ARG A 610 9.25 -6.84 30.06
CA ARG A 610 9.08 -8.29 30.19
C ARG A 610 8.26 -8.66 31.43
N ASP A 611 8.60 -8.10 32.58
CA ASP A 611 7.90 -8.36 33.84
C ASP A 611 6.48 -7.79 33.82
N THR A 612 6.29 -6.62 33.21
CA THR A 612 4.96 -5.99 33.06
C THR A 612 4.06 -6.82 32.14
N VAL A 613 4.59 -7.36 31.04
CA VAL A 613 3.87 -8.30 30.17
C VAL A 613 3.54 -9.57 30.95
N ALA A 614 4.50 -10.20 31.63
CA ALA A 614 4.26 -11.45 32.36
C ALA A 614 3.15 -11.31 33.42
N ASN A 615 3.10 -10.16 34.10
CA ASN A 615 2.19 -9.90 35.21
C ASN A 615 0.86 -9.25 34.81
N ALA A 616 0.53 -9.14 33.52
CA ALA A 616 -0.71 -8.50 33.05
C ALA A 616 -2.00 -9.34 33.28
N GLN A 617 -1.93 -10.42 34.05
CA GLN A 617 -3.06 -11.28 34.42
C GLN A 617 -3.82 -11.85 33.21
N TRP A 618 -3.09 -12.47 32.30
CA TRP A 618 -3.64 -13.09 31.10
C TRP A 618 -4.57 -14.27 31.42
N LYS A 619 -5.76 -14.29 30.81
CA LYS A 619 -6.68 -15.43 30.92
C LYS A 619 -6.20 -16.59 30.04
N ASN A 620 -5.99 -17.77 30.63
CA ASN A 620 -5.66 -19.00 29.89
C ASN A 620 -4.45 -18.88 28.94
N LYS A 621 -3.49 -18.01 29.26
CA LYS A 621 -2.24 -17.85 28.50
C LYS A 621 -1.05 -18.13 29.41
N HIS A 622 -0.29 -19.15 29.03
CA HIS A 622 1.02 -19.41 29.62
C HIS A 622 2.08 -18.99 28.61
N TRP A 623 3.09 -18.30 29.12
CA TRP A 623 4.21 -17.82 28.33
C TRP A 623 5.35 -18.82 28.42
N ASP A 624 5.86 -19.26 27.27
CA ASP A 624 7.21 -19.80 27.22
C ASP A 624 8.24 -18.65 27.27
N THR A 625 9.50 -18.97 27.51
CA THR A 625 10.55 -17.96 27.71
C THR A 625 10.80 -17.16 26.44
N ASP A 626 10.87 -17.82 25.28
CA ASP A 626 11.17 -17.17 23.99
C ASP A 626 10.01 -16.30 23.52
N GLU A 627 8.77 -16.72 23.77
CA GLU A 627 7.57 -15.98 23.47
C GLU A 627 7.45 -14.74 24.37
N LEU A 628 7.70 -14.88 25.67
CA LEU A 628 7.68 -13.74 26.59
C LEU A 628 8.73 -12.70 26.21
N ASP A 629 9.95 -13.14 25.88
CA ASP A 629 11.04 -12.27 25.45
C ASP A 629 10.67 -11.53 24.15
N ARG A 630 10.01 -12.20 23.21
CA ARG A 630 9.51 -11.57 21.99
C ARG A 630 8.43 -10.52 22.27
N TRP A 631 7.56 -10.77 23.23
CA TRP A 631 6.56 -9.78 23.66
C TRP A 631 7.17 -8.60 24.40
N ALA A 632 8.24 -8.83 25.16
CA ALA A 632 9.04 -7.74 25.72
C ALA A 632 9.65 -6.88 24.60
N ASP A 633 10.19 -7.48 23.53
CA ASP A 633 10.67 -6.74 22.36
C ASP A 633 9.55 -5.91 21.71
N TYR A 634 8.33 -6.44 21.60
CA TYR A 634 7.17 -5.70 21.09
C TYR A 634 6.80 -4.51 21.99
N ALA A 635 6.80 -4.69 23.30
CA ALA A 635 6.54 -3.65 24.28
C ALA A 635 7.57 -2.53 24.18
N VAL A 636 8.85 -2.87 24.20
CA VAL A 636 9.94 -1.90 24.15
C VAL A 636 9.92 -1.11 22.83
N LYS A 637 9.59 -1.76 21.70
CA LYS A 637 9.47 -1.10 20.38
C LYS A 637 8.18 -0.29 20.19
N GLY A 638 7.25 -0.31 21.16
CA GLY A 638 5.98 0.42 21.10
C GLY A 638 4.88 -0.27 20.28
N TRP A 639 5.06 -1.53 19.88
CA TRP A 639 4.10 -2.24 19.02
C TRP A 639 2.80 -2.53 19.76
N LEU A 640 2.87 -2.80 21.06
CA LEU A 640 1.68 -3.00 21.89
C LEU A 640 0.81 -1.74 21.88
N THR A 641 1.43 -0.57 22.08
CA THR A 641 0.76 0.73 22.06
C THR A 641 0.12 1.02 20.71
N ASP A 642 0.85 0.77 19.63
CA ASP A 642 0.36 0.97 18.27
C ASP A 642 -0.79 0.01 17.90
N ALA A 643 -0.72 -1.24 18.34
CA ALA A 643 -1.82 -2.20 18.15
C ALA A 643 -3.08 -1.75 18.91
N VAL A 644 -2.95 -1.24 20.13
CA VAL A 644 -4.07 -0.67 20.88
C VAL A 644 -4.64 0.56 20.19
N GLU A 645 -3.79 1.50 19.75
CA GLU A 645 -4.25 2.68 19.00
C GLU A 645 -5.03 2.26 17.75
N LEU A 646 -4.44 1.40 16.92
CA LEU A 646 -4.99 1.02 15.63
C LEU A 646 -6.31 0.24 15.76
N TYR A 647 -6.34 -0.82 16.55
CA TYR A 647 -7.50 -1.72 16.59
C TYR A 647 -8.56 -1.29 17.60
N LEU A 648 -8.16 -0.87 18.81
CA LEU A 648 -9.10 -0.48 19.87
C LEU A 648 -9.55 0.97 19.70
N HIS A 649 -8.62 1.92 19.51
CA HIS A 649 -8.98 3.35 19.49
C HIS A 649 -9.53 3.81 18.15
N ILE A 650 -8.88 3.45 17.05
CA ILE A 650 -9.20 3.90 15.69
C ILE A 650 -10.29 3.02 15.07
N MET A 651 -10.10 1.70 14.99
CA MET A 651 -11.06 0.79 14.35
C MET A 651 -12.25 0.38 15.23
N LYS A 652 -12.20 0.68 16.55
CA LYS A 652 -13.26 0.36 17.51
C LYS A 652 -13.63 -1.12 17.54
N HIS A 653 -12.64 -2.00 17.42
CA HIS A 653 -12.86 -3.43 17.64
C HIS A 653 -13.36 -3.69 19.06
N LYS A 654 -14.39 -4.53 19.18
CA LYS A 654 -14.95 -4.93 20.47
C LYS A 654 -14.16 -6.09 21.05
N ILE A 655 -13.93 -6.04 22.36
CA ILE A 655 -13.45 -7.17 23.16
C ILE A 655 -14.70 -7.81 23.78
N GLN A 656 -14.84 -9.14 23.69
CA GLN A 656 -15.95 -9.82 24.34
C GLN A 656 -15.74 -9.73 25.85
N GLU A 657 -16.52 -8.88 26.52
CA GLU A 657 -16.64 -8.94 27.96
C GLU A 657 -17.41 -10.22 28.30
N SER A 658 -16.78 -11.12 29.07
CA SER A 658 -17.50 -12.22 29.70
C SER A 658 -18.64 -11.61 30.52
N PRO A 659 -19.90 -12.10 30.44
CA PRO A 659 -20.97 -11.60 31.27
C PRO A 659 -20.50 -11.68 32.73
N GLN A 660 -20.52 -10.54 33.43
CA GLN A 660 -20.35 -10.54 34.88
C GLN A 660 -21.39 -11.52 35.43
N LYS A 661 -20.93 -12.52 36.20
CA LYS A 661 -21.83 -13.35 37.00
C LYS A 661 -22.60 -12.38 37.89
N GLU A 662 -23.90 -12.23 37.65
CA GLU A 662 -24.80 -11.64 38.63
C GLU A 662 -24.63 -12.43 39.93
N ASP A 663 -24.26 -11.72 40.98
CA ASP A 663 -24.23 -12.23 42.34
C ASP A 663 -25.62 -12.77 42.67
N VAL A 664 -25.74 -14.10 42.69
CA VAL A 664 -26.90 -14.78 43.27
C VAL A 664 -26.78 -14.56 44.78
N HIS A 665 -27.56 -13.59 45.28
CA HIS A 665 -27.91 -13.54 46.69
C HIS A 665 -28.57 -14.86 47.07
N ASP A 666 -27.86 -15.68 47.84
CA ASP A 666 -28.38 -16.87 48.51
C ASP A 666 -29.54 -16.49 49.43
N GLY A 667 -30.76 -16.69 48.93
CA GLY A 667 -31.97 -16.81 49.72
C GLY A 667 -32.15 -18.25 50.16
N ILE A 668 -31.78 -18.53 51.40
CA ILE A 668 -32.05 -19.81 52.07
C ILE A 668 -33.56 -20.03 52.15
N GLN A 669 -34.08 -21.01 51.41
CA GLN A 669 -35.34 -21.68 51.76
C GLN A 669 -35.22 -23.20 51.59
N SER A 670 -35.50 -23.85 52.71
CA SER A 670 -35.53 -25.29 52.97
C SER A 670 -36.48 -26.05 52.05
N SER A 671 -36.02 -27.15 51.48
CA SER A 671 -36.85 -28.18 50.86
C SER A 671 -37.31 -29.21 51.90
N HIS A 672 -38.60 -29.54 51.87
CA HIS A 672 -39.10 -30.82 52.35
C HIS A 672 -39.76 -31.58 51.21
N SER A 673 -39.32 -32.83 51.15
CA SER A 673 -39.58 -33.93 50.23
C SER A 673 -41.05 -34.23 49.92
N SER A 674 -41.29 -34.64 48.67
CA SER A 674 -42.08 -35.84 48.36
C SER A 674 -41.95 -36.23 46.88
N VAL A 675 -41.32 -37.38 46.64
CA VAL A 675 -41.41 -38.26 45.44
C VAL A 675 -42.46 -39.34 45.86
N PRO A 676 -43.25 -40.03 45.00
CA PRO A 676 -42.82 -40.63 43.73
C PRO A 676 -43.89 -40.87 42.63
N ALA A 677 -43.40 -41.35 41.47
CA ALA A 677 -43.85 -42.52 40.70
C ALA A 677 -43.73 -42.23 39.19
N ASP A 678 -42.78 -42.84 38.48
CA ASP A 678 -42.89 -44.12 37.75
C ASP A 678 -43.83 -43.98 36.53
N GLU A 679 -43.37 -44.10 35.27
CA GLU A 679 -43.17 -45.39 34.61
C GLU A 679 -42.72 -45.23 33.12
N ARG A 680 -41.97 -46.24 32.64
CA ARG A 680 -41.88 -46.77 31.25
C ARG A 680 -41.38 -45.82 30.13
N GLY A 681 -40.21 -46.04 29.53
CA GLY A 681 -39.96 -47.10 28.54
C GLY A 681 -39.51 -46.48 27.18
N PRO A 682 -38.87 -47.21 26.26
CA PRO A 682 -37.61 -46.78 25.65
C PRO A 682 -37.61 -46.55 24.11
N GLY A 683 -36.50 -45.99 23.61
CA GLY A 683 -36.06 -46.05 22.21
C GLY A 683 -36.56 -44.89 21.34
N SER A 684 -35.91 -44.45 20.27
CA SER A 684 -34.67 -44.82 19.60
C SER A 684 -34.53 -43.81 18.45
N HIS A 685 -33.30 -43.34 18.18
CA HIS A 685 -32.86 -42.70 16.92
C HIS A 685 -33.60 -41.43 16.43
N TRP A 686 -32.85 -40.42 15.98
CA TRP A 686 -32.87 -39.89 14.61
C TRP A 686 -31.87 -38.73 14.47
N ASN A 687 -31.20 -38.73 13.32
CA ASN A 687 -30.12 -37.86 12.88
C ASN A 687 -30.58 -36.45 12.47
N ARG A 688 -29.58 -35.54 12.39
CA ARG A 688 -29.51 -34.27 11.61
C ARG A 688 -30.43 -33.15 12.14
N TRP A 689 -29.95 -31.93 12.32
CA TRP A 689 -29.17 -31.10 11.40
C TRP A 689 -28.01 -30.35 12.06
#